data_AF-A0A3C1W6V3-F1
#
_entry.id   AF-A0A3C1W6V3-F1
#
_cell.length_a   1.000
_cell.length_b   1.000
_cell.length_c   1.000
_cell.angle_alpha   90.00
_cell.angle_beta   90.00
_cell.angle_gamma   90.00
#
_symmetry.space_group_name_H-M   'P 1'
#
loop_
_entity.id
_entity.type
_entity.pdbx_description
1 polymer ?
#
loop_
_entity_poly.entity_id
_entity_poly.type
_entity_poly.pdbx_seq_one_letter_code
_entity_poly.pdbx_strand_id
1 'polypeptide(L)'
;MTNPSKTARFAPLALLALCAGFVVQAFIPLSLGEEKNLEASRRIEVLFLGSKNLFNHDPPSRFRVLREALGPKAVNITYANTVEALTKENLAQYDVLLIFANLYELDVKTQGQALLDFARKGGGCVLLHCAAACFRDSDFPEYVDLLGAQFKSHGKGVFRARIVNQDHPVMKGWKGFECWDETYEHKRHGKDRIILQKRDDEPWSWVKTYGKGRVFYTASGHDHRCWNLPEYHDLIHRAIRWTAKDDKVSWLSPHQLPTLRYRRAAAPKDPKNPVGPLNQIQNPLTPSDSLKLAQVPRGFEIRLFAAEPQVVNPIAINWDHRGRLWVVEAFDYPHKVGSETPRDRIKILEDRDNDGVADKVTVFAEGLNICTSVLPVSGGAIATDGADMVLLKDTDGDDRVDQREVLWSGIGLRDTHACVSNLRHGFDGWIYATVGYSGLDVTVGGTRHQSSQAVFRFLPDGSDFEIVQNTSNNTWGLGFTEEGDLIGSTANGNASWYLSIPNRHFELVGRKGQKVAQADEPEDLAPITSDYFQNSPKGKHSSAAGHAVYTSRRFPKSWWNQRVLVCEPPMHLVSAPTITRNGDRFQTTGFEHNLYASADAWSAPVSAEVGPDGAVWMADWYNPICNHNPYRDHFERGEGNALRSDDRDRDHGRIYRIYPTGTPDDPYPDLTSEQSALEALEHPNLFWRLMAQRVLAQKLESRTLVAAARETSSARARFHLLAASAHRETDATQTAAIAHRLGFGDADEPASKYPIVPVRSETLKLNLERACDPGRNPMDRKAAALRLVEADPDPQLGKDLLKLVISEPSLARSKHLADAIRLAVIRHPEGFLRALLEKKQDGKVGALLSRIIANTLQRVRQDPEVISDGLRLVALQSESTLARQLTEATTAPAPTTPSPSLSSSAQRGQQVYLACVACHQPDGKGLPGAFPPLVGSKRLLGPADLPTRIILKGLQGPLKAGGKNYNGMMPGHENLLTDQEVADVMNYTRTVWGNQAEEISKETVAAIRSSIVQRTSPWTEPELSPKGKPLK
;
A
#
# COMPACT_ATOMS: atom_id res chain seq x y z
N MET A 1 10.40 67.89 18.04
CA MET A 1 9.46 69.00 18.30
C MET A 1 8.94 69.51 16.95
N THR A 2 7.61 69.57 16.83
CA THR A 2 6.79 70.46 15.97
C THR A 2 6.92 70.47 14.44
N ASN A 3 6.00 69.71 13.82
CA ASN A 3 5.07 69.99 12.68
C ASN A 3 4.60 71.49 12.58
N PRO A 4 3.75 71.98 11.61
CA PRO A 4 3.10 71.34 10.44
C PRO A 4 2.73 72.24 9.18
N SER A 5 2.11 71.59 8.17
CA SER A 5 0.94 72.05 7.34
C SER A 5 1.13 73.10 6.21
N LYS A 6 0.32 73.22 5.14
CA LYS A 6 -0.69 72.42 4.41
C LYS A 6 -1.00 73.19 3.08
N THR A 7 -1.47 72.46 2.06
CA THR A 7 -2.45 72.82 0.99
C THR A 7 -2.10 73.77 -0.19
N ALA A 8 -1.88 73.13 -1.36
CA ALA A 8 -2.72 73.14 -2.59
C ALA A 8 -3.04 74.45 -3.37
N ARG A 9 -2.55 74.56 -4.62
CA ARG A 9 -3.27 74.32 -5.91
C ARG A 9 -2.48 74.94 -7.08
N PHE A 10 -2.39 74.20 -8.20
CA PHE A 10 -1.77 74.60 -9.47
C PHE A 10 -2.80 74.80 -10.58
N ALA A 11 -2.47 75.71 -11.51
CA ALA A 11 -2.73 75.72 -12.95
C ALA A 11 -1.55 76.53 -13.59
N PRO A 12 -1.26 76.58 -14.91
CA PRO A 12 -1.88 76.00 -16.11
C PRO A 12 -0.87 75.40 -17.14
N LEU A 13 -1.34 75.25 -18.39
CA LEU A 13 -0.83 74.66 -19.64
C LEU A 13 0.65 74.88 -20.12
N ALA A 14 1.20 73.77 -20.64
CA ALA A 14 1.76 73.53 -22.00
C ALA A 14 3.21 73.87 -22.44
N LEU A 15 3.77 72.85 -23.14
CA LEU A 15 4.85 72.74 -24.14
C LEU A 15 6.31 72.38 -23.75
N LEU A 16 6.74 71.28 -24.41
CA LEU A 16 8.08 70.89 -24.90
C LEU A 16 9.00 69.93 -24.08
N ALA A 17 8.96 68.68 -24.54
CA ALA A 17 10.05 67.76 -24.89
C ALA A 17 10.89 67.02 -23.81
N LEU A 18 10.86 65.69 -23.97
CA LEU A 18 11.80 64.62 -23.59
C LEU A 18 11.76 64.03 -22.16
N CYS A 19 11.65 62.69 -22.17
CA CYS A 19 11.90 61.69 -21.12
C CYS A 19 10.74 61.26 -20.19
N ALA A 20 10.55 59.93 -20.17
CA ALA A 20 9.96 59.08 -19.12
C ALA A 20 8.45 59.14 -18.78
N GLY A 21 7.78 57.99 -18.93
CA GLY A 21 6.80 57.47 -17.96
C GLY A 21 5.28 57.72 -18.18
N PHE A 22 4.55 56.59 -18.25
CA PHE A 22 3.15 56.38 -17.84
C PHE A 22 1.96 57.03 -18.59
N VAL A 23 0.99 56.18 -18.96
CA VAL A 23 -0.42 56.57 -19.18
C VAL A 23 -1.30 55.66 -18.31
N VAL A 24 -1.93 56.24 -17.29
CA VAL A 24 -3.22 55.78 -16.74
C VAL A 24 -4.27 56.70 -17.33
N GLN A 25 -5.21 56.14 -18.09
CA GLN A 25 -6.37 56.87 -18.62
C GLN A 25 -7.60 56.59 -17.76
N ALA A 26 -8.28 57.67 -17.40
CA ALA A 26 -9.49 57.69 -16.59
C ALA A 26 -10.73 57.24 -17.38
N PHE A 27 -11.67 56.69 -16.62
CA PHE A 27 -12.96 56.12 -16.99
C PHE A 27 -13.95 57.15 -17.54
N ILE A 28 -14.53 56.87 -18.71
CA ILE A 28 -15.91 57.19 -19.10
C ILE A 28 -16.48 55.92 -19.74
N PRO A 29 -17.68 55.45 -19.35
CA PRO A 29 -18.12 54.09 -19.57
C PRO A 29 -18.57 53.90 -21.02
N LEU A 30 -17.74 53.23 -21.81
CA LEU A 30 -18.28 52.48 -22.95
C LEU A 30 -19.08 51.32 -22.37
N SER A 31 -20.34 51.22 -22.78
CA SER A 31 -21.21 50.09 -22.50
C SER A 31 -20.48 48.81 -22.86
N LEU A 32 -19.97 48.11 -21.86
CA LEU A 32 -19.61 46.71 -21.94
C LEU A 32 -20.89 45.99 -22.37
N GLY A 33 -20.94 45.63 -23.66
CA GLY A 33 -21.73 44.47 -24.04
C GLY A 33 -21.28 43.34 -23.13
N GLU A 34 -22.24 42.62 -22.55
CA GLU A 34 -22.01 41.44 -21.75
C GLU A 34 -21.11 40.46 -22.53
N GLU A 35 -19.81 40.52 -22.30
CA GLU A 35 -18.95 39.37 -22.52
C GLU A 35 -19.45 38.32 -21.54
N LYS A 36 -20.26 37.40 -22.05
CA LYS A 36 -20.56 36.15 -21.37
C LYS A 36 -19.23 35.59 -20.90
N ASN A 37 -19.01 35.54 -19.59
CA ASN A 37 -18.01 34.68 -18.97
C ASN A 37 -18.20 33.27 -19.55
N LEU A 38 -17.43 32.93 -20.57
CA LEU A 38 -17.41 31.59 -21.15
C LEU A 38 -16.61 30.74 -20.17
N GLU A 39 -17.31 29.92 -19.38
CA GLU A 39 -16.67 28.90 -18.56
C GLU A 39 -15.68 28.07 -19.40
N ALA A 40 -14.48 27.84 -18.87
CA ALA A 40 -13.47 27.03 -19.53
C ALA A 40 -14.02 25.62 -19.84
N SER A 41 -13.69 25.08 -21.03
CA SER A 41 -14.18 23.76 -21.43
C SER A 41 -13.76 22.68 -20.42
N ARG A 42 -14.70 21.86 -19.95
CA ARG A 42 -14.43 20.79 -18.97
C ARG A 42 -14.79 19.40 -19.48
N ARG A 43 -14.23 18.37 -18.83
CA ARG A 43 -14.54 16.95 -19.08
C ARG A 43 -15.97 16.62 -18.60
N ILE A 44 -16.56 15.57 -19.19
CA ILE A 44 -17.84 15.01 -18.74
C ILE A 44 -17.58 14.12 -17.52
N GLU A 45 -18.33 14.33 -16.44
CA GLU A 45 -18.24 13.56 -15.20
C GLU A 45 -19.36 12.51 -15.15
N VAL A 46 -18.99 11.23 -15.08
CA VAL A 46 -19.91 10.10 -15.10
C VAL A 46 -19.82 9.32 -13.79
N LEU A 47 -20.94 9.17 -13.10
CA LEU A 47 -21.08 8.19 -12.03
C LEU A 47 -21.51 6.85 -12.63
N PHE A 48 -20.63 5.86 -12.62
CA PHE A 48 -20.94 4.47 -12.96
C PHE A 48 -21.46 3.78 -11.70
N LEU A 49 -22.78 3.59 -11.61
CA LEU A 49 -23.41 2.72 -10.63
C LEU A 49 -23.36 1.27 -11.11
N GLY A 50 -22.48 0.49 -10.49
CA GLY A 50 -22.35 -0.95 -10.66
C GLY A 50 -22.83 -1.72 -9.44
N SER A 51 -22.37 -2.96 -9.31
CA SER A 51 -22.54 -3.79 -8.13
C SER A 51 -21.24 -4.52 -7.83
N LYS A 52 -21.09 -5.08 -6.63
CA LYS A 52 -20.05 -6.11 -6.40
C LYS A 52 -20.22 -7.23 -7.44
N ASN A 53 -19.14 -7.93 -7.77
CA ASN A 53 -19.19 -9.01 -8.75
C ASN A 53 -20.06 -10.16 -8.20
N LEU A 54 -21.30 -10.20 -8.66
CA LEU A 54 -22.29 -11.23 -8.43
C LEU A 54 -22.50 -11.84 -9.82
N PHE A 55 -21.99 -13.06 -10.01
CA PHE A 55 -21.89 -13.82 -11.27
C PHE A 55 -22.79 -13.33 -12.44
N ASN A 56 -22.20 -13.24 -13.64
CA ASN A 56 -22.78 -13.06 -14.99
C ASN A 56 -22.64 -11.67 -15.66
N HIS A 57 -22.50 -10.56 -14.94
CA HIS A 57 -22.35 -9.22 -15.57
C HIS A 57 -20.98 -8.55 -15.33
N ASP A 58 -20.33 -8.86 -14.21
CA ASP A 58 -19.01 -8.34 -13.78
C ASP A 58 -18.81 -6.81 -13.94
N PRO A 59 -19.63 -5.96 -13.28
CA PRO A 59 -19.53 -4.49 -13.41
C PRO A 59 -18.15 -3.88 -13.13
N PRO A 60 -17.36 -4.34 -12.14
CA PRO A 60 -16.02 -3.79 -11.91
C PRO A 60 -15.11 -3.88 -13.14
N SER A 61 -15.09 -5.03 -13.83
CA SER A 61 -14.32 -5.20 -15.07
C SER A 61 -14.85 -4.31 -16.19
N ARG A 62 -16.18 -4.12 -16.29
CA ARG A 62 -16.79 -3.26 -17.33
C ARG A 62 -16.48 -1.79 -17.12
N PHE A 63 -16.46 -1.36 -15.86
CA PHE A 63 -16.00 -0.03 -15.48
C PHE A 63 -14.56 0.22 -15.96
N ARG A 64 -13.63 -0.72 -15.77
CA ARG A 64 -12.25 -0.58 -16.25
C ARG A 64 -12.17 -0.46 -17.77
N VAL A 65 -12.92 -1.29 -18.50
CA VAL A 65 -12.98 -1.24 -19.96
C VAL A 65 -13.45 0.13 -20.46
N LEU A 66 -14.53 0.69 -19.90
CA LEU A 66 -15.00 2.01 -20.31
C LEU A 66 -14.05 3.13 -19.88
N ARG A 67 -13.47 3.02 -18.70
CA ARG A 67 -12.50 4.00 -18.20
C ARG A 67 -11.30 4.09 -19.15
N GLU A 68 -10.79 2.95 -19.59
CA GLU A 68 -9.71 2.88 -20.57
C GLU A 68 -10.12 3.45 -21.93
N ALA A 69 -11.30 3.07 -22.44
CA ALA A 69 -11.75 3.47 -23.77
C ALA A 69 -12.14 4.95 -23.87
N LEU A 70 -12.67 5.53 -22.79
CA LEU A 70 -13.33 6.85 -22.78
C LEU A 70 -12.56 7.91 -21.98
N GLY A 71 -11.71 7.52 -21.04
CA GLY A 71 -10.86 8.44 -20.26
C GLY A 71 -9.98 9.34 -21.13
N PRO A 72 -9.28 8.79 -22.15
CA PRO A 72 -8.53 9.57 -23.14
C PRO A 72 -9.42 10.43 -24.07
N LYS A 73 -10.76 10.30 -24.01
CA LYS A 73 -11.73 11.01 -24.86
C LYS A 73 -12.56 12.04 -24.08
N ALA A 74 -11.95 12.63 -23.05
CA ALA A 74 -12.52 13.67 -22.19
C ALA A 74 -13.76 13.24 -21.37
N VAL A 75 -13.82 11.97 -20.96
CA VAL A 75 -14.85 11.44 -20.07
C VAL A 75 -14.22 10.89 -18.80
N ASN A 76 -14.54 11.46 -17.66
CA ASN A 76 -14.14 10.97 -16.36
C ASN A 76 -15.23 10.03 -15.84
N ILE A 77 -14.83 8.84 -15.41
CA ILE A 77 -15.76 7.83 -14.88
C ILE A 77 -15.36 7.48 -13.45
N THR A 78 -16.30 7.60 -12.52
CA THR A 78 -16.18 7.24 -11.10
C THR A 78 -17.07 6.03 -10.82
N TYR A 79 -16.54 5.04 -10.11
CA TYR A 79 -17.28 3.81 -9.79
C TYR A 79 -17.97 3.90 -8.43
N ALA A 80 -19.22 3.45 -8.37
CA ALA A 80 -19.94 3.17 -7.13
C ALA A 80 -20.56 1.77 -7.24
N ASN A 81 -20.40 0.95 -6.21
CA ASN A 81 -20.85 -0.45 -6.23
C ASN A 81 -22.11 -0.71 -5.38
N THR A 82 -22.73 0.34 -4.85
CA THR A 82 -23.91 0.23 -4.00
C THR A 82 -24.88 1.41 -4.19
N VAL A 83 -26.14 1.23 -3.78
CA VAL A 83 -27.21 2.24 -3.92
C VAL A 83 -27.04 3.45 -3.00
N GLU A 84 -26.19 3.37 -1.98
CA GLU A 84 -25.88 4.50 -1.07
C GLU A 84 -25.21 5.67 -1.81
N ALA A 85 -24.66 5.45 -3.01
CA ALA A 85 -24.18 6.52 -3.87
C ALA A 85 -25.32 7.37 -4.48
N LEU A 86 -26.57 6.91 -4.46
CA LEU A 86 -27.74 7.61 -4.98
C LEU A 86 -28.29 8.62 -3.95
N THR A 87 -27.51 9.65 -3.67
CA THR A 87 -27.97 10.80 -2.87
C THR A 87 -28.05 12.04 -3.74
N LYS A 88 -28.87 13.02 -3.33
CA LYS A 88 -28.99 14.30 -4.04
C LYS A 88 -27.65 15.01 -4.11
N GLU A 89 -26.90 14.99 -3.01
CA GLU A 89 -25.61 15.66 -2.83
C GLU A 89 -24.53 15.00 -3.69
N ASN A 90 -24.52 13.66 -3.80
CA ASN A 90 -23.56 12.96 -4.63
C ASN A 90 -23.88 13.10 -6.12
N LEU A 91 -25.14 12.88 -6.53
CA LEU A 91 -25.55 12.97 -7.94
C LEU A 91 -25.37 14.37 -8.53
N ALA A 92 -25.50 15.44 -7.72
CA ALA A 92 -25.27 16.81 -8.15
C ALA A 92 -23.84 17.08 -8.65
N GLN A 93 -22.89 16.19 -8.35
CA GLN A 93 -21.50 16.31 -8.77
C GLN A 93 -21.26 15.82 -10.20
N TYR A 94 -22.18 15.04 -10.77
CA TYR A 94 -22.02 14.34 -12.04
C TYR A 94 -22.95 14.88 -13.11
N ASP A 95 -22.54 14.73 -14.37
CA ASP A 95 -23.34 15.11 -15.54
C ASP A 95 -24.20 13.93 -16.02
N VAL A 96 -23.69 12.71 -15.84
CA VAL A 96 -24.33 11.48 -16.28
C VAL A 96 -24.29 10.42 -15.17
N LEU A 97 -25.45 9.81 -14.91
CA LEU A 97 -25.57 8.55 -14.18
C LEU A 97 -25.60 7.40 -15.19
N LEU A 98 -24.58 6.55 -15.16
CA LEU A 98 -24.52 5.31 -15.92
C LEU A 98 -24.87 4.14 -15.00
N ILE A 99 -25.81 3.29 -15.40
CA ILE A 99 -26.21 2.11 -14.61
C ILE A 99 -25.90 0.84 -15.38
N PHE A 100 -25.10 -0.03 -14.76
CA PHE A 100 -24.85 -1.41 -15.18
C PHE A 100 -24.58 -2.25 -13.92
N ALA A 101 -25.64 -2.75 -13.29
CA ALA A 101 -25.57 -3.31 -11.95
C ALA A 101 -26.56 -4.44 -11.73
N ASN A 102 -26.24 -5.32 -10.78
CA ASN A 102 -27.16 -6.33 -10.26
C ASN A 102 -27.71 -5.89 -8.90
N LEU A 103 -28.45 -4.78 -8.89
CA LEU A 103 -29.07 -4.18 -7.70
C LEU A 103 -30.60 -4.27 -7.82
N TYR A 104 -31.25 -5.10 -7.00
CA TYR A 104 -32.68 -5.36 -7.12
C TYR A 104 -33.55 -4.56 -6.15
N GLU A 105 -32.94 -4.00 -5.10
CA GLU A 105 -33.61 -3.21 -4.08
C GLU A 105 -32.95 -1.83 -3.90
N LEU A 106 -33.76 -0.83 -3.53
CA LEU A 106 -33.35 0.47 -3.00
C LEU A 106 -34.49 1.08 -2.14
N ASP A 107 -34.18 2.15 -1.39
CA ASP A 107 -35.22 2.98 -0.77
C ASP A 107 -35.78 3.99 -1.79
N VAL A 108 -36.99 3.73 -2.26
CA VAL A 108 -37.70 4.57 -3.24
C VAL A 108 -37.87 6.02 -2.76
N LYS A 109 -38.11 6.24 -1.46
CA LYS A 109 -38.41 7.58 -0.92
C LYS A 109 -37.18 8.47 -0.85
N THR A 110 -36.00 7.89 -0.74
CA THR A 110 -34.73 8.62 -0.62
C THR A 110 -33.89 8.46 -1.89
N GLN A 111 -33.30 7.29 -2.09
CA GLN A 111 -32.39 6.97 -3.20
C GLN A 111 -33.12 7.03 -4.55
N GLY A 112 -34.33 6.48 -4.61
CA GLY A 112 -35.15 6.47 -5.83
C GLY A 112 -35.55 7.89 -6.24
N GLN A 113 -36.00 8.68 -5.27
CA GLN A 113 -36.34 10.07 -5.50
C GLN A 113 -35.11 10.90 -5.94
N ALA A 114 -33.93 10.67 -5.35
CA ALA A 114 -32.70 11.36 -5.76
C ALA A 114 -32.34 11.07 -7.23
N LEU A 115 -32.44 9.80 -7.65
CA LEU A 115 -32.23 9.39 -9.03
C LEU A 115 -33.24 10.04 -9.99
N LEU A 116 -34.54 10.00 -9.67
CA LEU A 116 -35.56 10.62 -10.51
C LEU A 116 -35.41 12.14 -10.59
N ASP A 117 -35.08 12.78 -9.48
CA ASP A 117 -34.83 14.22 -9.42
C ASP A 117 -33.64 14.63 -10.26
N PHE A 118 -32.55 13.87 -10.21
CA PHE A 118 -31.37 14.08 -11.05
C PHE A 118 -31.77 14.07 -12.53
N ALA A 119 -32.47 13.04 -12.99
CA ALA A 119 -32.95 12.96 -14.37
C ALA A 119 -33.90 14.12 -14.72
N ARG A 120 -34.95 14.37 -13.90
CA ARG A 120 -35.95 15.43 -14.16
C ARG A 120 -35.32 16.81 -14.27
N LYS A 121 -34.26 17.09 -13.51
CA LYS A 121 -33.59 18.40 -13.46
C LYS A 121 -32.59 18.61 -14.61
N GLY A 122 -32.29 17.60 -15.40
CA GLY A 122 -31.41 17.71 -16.57
C GLY A 122 -30.24 16.73 -16.57
N GLY A 123 -30.04 15.95 -15.51
CA GLY A 123 -29.01 14.92 -15.46
C GLY A 123 -29.20 13.86 -16.55
N GLY A 124 -28.10 13.46 -17.19
CA GLY A 124 -28.13 12.43 -18.23
C GLY A 124 -28.20 11.03 -17.63
N CYS A 125 -28.99 10.13 -18.21
CA CYS A 125 -29.04 8.72 -17.80
C CYS A 125 -28.62 7.79 -18.94
N VAL A 126 -27.60 6.96 -18.71
CA VAL A 126 -27.14 5.92 -19.64
C VAL A 126 -27.37 4.56 -18.98
N LEU A 127 -28.35 3.82 -19.47
CA LEU A 127 -28.82 2.59 -18.87
C LEU A 127 -28.41 1.41 -19.75
N LEU A 128 -27.58 0.51 -19.23
CA LEU A 128 -27.00 -0.57 -20.01
C LEU A 128 -27.55 -1.92 -19.57
N HIS A 129 -28.09 -2.68 -20.53
CA HIS A 129 -28.40 -4.11 -20.43
C HIS A 129 -29.16 -4.51 -19.13
N CYS A 130 -28.45 -4.91 -18.07
CA CYS A 130 -29.03 -5.35 -16.80
C CYS A 130 -29.72 -4.21 -16.02
N ALA A 131 -29.49 -2.94 -16.39
CA ALA A 131 -30.26 -1.81 -15.87
C ALA A 131 -31.78 -2.00 -16.01
N ALA A 132 -32.24 -2.74 -17.03
CA ALA A 132 -33.66 -3.07 -17.22
C ALA A 132 -34.25 -4.00 -16.15
N ALA A 133 -33.40 -4.66 -15.35
CA ALA A 133 -33.77 -5.53 -14.25
C ALA A 133 -33.47 -4.92 -12.87
N CYS A 134 -32.77 -3.78 -12.79
CA CYS A 134 -32.51 -3.11 -11.52
C CYS A 134 -33.81 -2.72 -10.81
N PHE A 135 -33.76 -2.75 -9.48
CA PHE A 135 -34.78 -2.15 -8.59
C PHE A 135 -36.19 -2.78 -8.67
N ARG A 136 -36.29 -3.93 -9.34
CA ARG A 136 -37.58 -4.59 -9.60
C ARG A 136 -38.27 -5.11 -8.33
N ASP A 137 -37.55 -5.25 -7.23
CA ASP A 137 -38.08 -5.75 -5.95
C ASP A 137 -38.52 -4.59 -5.02
N SER A 138 -38.39 -3.32 -5.46
CA SER A 138 -38.70 -2.11 -4.65
C SER A 138 -40.06 -1.46 -4.89
N ASP A 139 -40.97 -2.08 -5.66
CA ASP A 139 -42.23 -1.44 -6.12
C ASP A 139 -42.01 -0.01 -6.69
N PHE A 140 -41.15 0.07 -7.72
CA PHE A 140 -40.68 1.35 -8.27
C PHE A 140 -41.09 1.56 -9.75
N PRO A 141 -42.39 1.80 -10.03
CA PRO A 141 -42.89 1.95 -11.41
C PRO A 141 -42.30 3.16 -12.14
N GLU A 142 -41.91 4.22 -11.44
CA GLU A 142 -41.30 5.42 -12.01
C GLU A 142 -39.92 5.15 -12.60
N TYR A 143 -39.16 4.18 -12.07
CA TYR A 143 -37.90 3.76 -12.69
C TYR A 143 -38.14 3.05 -14.03
N VAL A 144 -39.19 2.22 -14.11
CA VAL A 144 -39.59 1.59 -15.38
C VAL A 144 -40.01 2.65 -16.40
N ASP A 145 -40.71 3.70 -15.96
CA ASP A 145 -41.04 4.84 -16.82
C ASP A 145 -39.78 5.61 -17.27
N LEU A 146 -38.84 5.89 -16.36
CA LEU A 146 -37.55 6.53 -16.69
C LEU A 146 -36.78 5.72 -17.75
N LEU A 147 -36.63 4.42 -17.56
CA LEU A 147 -35.95 3.53 -18.50
C LEU A 147 -36.72 3.40 -19.81
N GLY A 148 -38.05 3.44 -19.73
CA GLY A 148 -38.99 3.34 -20.83
C GLY A 148 -39.45 1.92 -21.14
N ALA A 149 -38.94 0.90 -20.44
CA ALA A 149 -39.37 -0.50 -20.55
C ALA A 149 -38.93 -1.27 -19.29
N GLN A 150 -39.32 -2.54 -19.17
CA GLN A 150 -38.89 -3.44 -18.09
C GLN A 150 -38.40 -4.76 -18.66
N PHE A 151 -37.36 -5.35 -18.07
CA PHE A 151 -36.92 -6.71 -18.41
C PHE A 151 -38.07 -7.75 -18.33
N LYS A 152 -38.14 -8.64 -19.32
CA LYS A 152 -39.11 -9.76 -19.37
C LYS A 152 -38.41 -11.11 -19.36
N SER A 153 -37.52 -11.35 -20.31
CA SER A 153 -36.82 -12.63 -20.51
C SER A 153 -35.56 -12.42 -21.35
N HIS A 154 -34.69 -13.42 -21.41
CA HIS A 154 -33.52 -13.41 -22.27
C HIS A 154 -33.27 -14.77 -22.92
N GLY A 155 -32.58 -14.74 -24.06
CA GLY A 155 -31.92 -15.90 -24.66
C GLY A 155 -30.43 -15.58 -24.87
N LYS A 156 -29.74 -16.31 -25.75
CA LYS A 156 -28.32 -16.08 -26.08
C LYS A 156 -28.08 -16.36 -27.56
N GLY A 157 -27.22 -15.58 -28.19
CA GLY A 157 -26.86 -15.81 -29.60
C GLY A 157 -25.99 -14.72 -30.19
N VAL A 158 -25.50 -14.96 -31.40
CA VAL A 158 -24.86 -13.94 -32.25
C VAL A 158 -25.95 -13.21 -33.03
N PHE A 159 -25.96 -11.88 -32.98
CA PHE A 159 -26.87 -11.08 -33.79
C PHE A 159 -26.33 -9.68 -34.03
N ARG A 160 -26.90 -9.02 -35.04
CA ARG A 160 -26.68 -7.60 -35.35
C ARG A 160 -27.99 -6.84 -35.21
N ALA A 161 -28.03 -5.88 -34.29
CA ALA A 161 -29.20 -5.01 -34.15
C ALA A 161 -29.28 -4.03 -35.34
N ARG A 162 -30.41 -4.03 -36.04
CA ARG A 162 -30.68 -3.14 -37.19
C ARG A 162 -30.92 -1.72 -36.70
N ILE A 163 -30.17 -0.77 -37.27
CA ILE A 163 -30.38 0.67 -37.04
C ILE A 163 -31.65 1.09 -37.79
N VAL A 164 -32.62 1.64 -37.07
CA VAL A 164 -33.91 2.08 -37.65
C VAL A 164 -34.08 3.60 -37.64
N ASN A 165 -33.19 4.32 -36.95
CA ASN A 165 -33.16 5.78 -36.94
C ASN A 165 -31.71 6.28 -37.09
N GLN A 166 -31.24 6.31 -38.34
CA GLN A 166 -29.85 6.65 -38.68
C GLN A 166 -29.55 8.15 -38.52
N ASP A 167 -30.56 9.00 -38.60
CA ASP A 167 -30.40 10.47 -38.54
C ASP A 167 -30.27 11.00 -37.12
N HIS A 168 -30.65 10.21 -36.10
CA HIS A 168 -30.50 10.61 -34.71
C HIS A 168 -29.01 10.87 -34.38
N PRO A 169 -28.66 11.94 -33.63
CA PRO A 169 -27.27 12.31 -33.36
C PRO A 169 -26.40 11.18 -32.79
N VAL A 170 -26.98 10.31 -31.95
CA VAL A 170 -26.28 9.14 -31.38
C VAL A 170 -25.91 8.11 -32.47
N MET A 171 -26.73 7.95 -33.51
CA MET A 171 -26.55 6.92 -34.54
C MET A 171 -25.90 7.44 -35.82
N LYS A 172 -25.86 8.77 -36.02
CA LYS A 172 -25.38 9.38 -37.26
C LYS A 172 -23.93 8.97 -37.57
N GLY A 173 -23.77 8.30 -38.71
CA GLY A 173 -22.47 7.78 -39.18
C GLY A 173 -21.97 6.51 -38.47
N TRP A 174 -22.63 6.06 -37.40
CA TRP A 174 -22.26 4.84 -36.69
C TRP A 174 -22.79 3.60 -37.44
N LYS A 175 -21.94 2.58 -37.61
CA LYS A 175 -22.23 1.43 -38.49
C LYS A 175 -22.86 0.23 -37.77
N GLY A 176 -22.83 0.22 -36.44
CA GLY A 176 -23.23 -0.94 -35.65
C GLY A 176 -22.22 -2.07 -35.67
N PHE A 177 -22.48 -3.09 -34.85
CA PHE A 177 -21.64 -4.25 -34.66
C PHE A 177 -22.48 -5.53 -34.60
N GLU A 178 -21.81 -6.67 -34.77
CA GLU A 178 -22.34 -8.00 -34.50
C GLU A 178 -21.55 -8.58 -33.33
N CYS A 179 -22.23 -9.07 -32.30
CA CYS A 179 -21.59 -9.78 -31.20
C CYS A 179 -22.48 -10.92 -30.71
N TRP A 180 -21.86 -11.90 -30.06
CA TRP A 180 -22.60 -12.80 -29.21
C TRP A 180 -22.99 -12.05 -27.94
N ASP A 181 -24.27 -12.07 -27.58
CA ASP A 181 -24.79 -11.39 -26.40
C ASP A 181 -26.04 -12.10 -25.84
N GLU A 182 -26.54 -11.64 -24.70
CA GLU A 182 -27.88 -12.03 -24.24
C GLU A 182 -28.96 -11.32 -25.04
N THR A 183 -29.88 -12.10 -25.59
CA THR A 183 -30.98 -11.62 -26.43
C THR A 183 -32.17 -11.22 -25.56
N TYR A 184 -32.14 -10.04 -24.95
CA TYR A 184 -33.22 -9.54 -24.09
C TYR A 184 -34.55 -9.35 -24.84
N GLU A 185 -35.63 -9.56 -24.11
CA GLU A 185 -36.99 -9.11 -24.42
C GLU A 185 -37.49 -8.24 -23.28
N HIS A 186 -38.31 -7.25 -23.62
CA HIS A 186 -38.87 -6.31 -22.65
C HIS A 186 -40.40 -6.34 -22.62
N LYS A 187 -40.96 -5.93 -21.48
CA LYS A 187 -42.39 -5.70 -21.25
C LYS A 187 -42.60 -4.26 -20.75
N ARG A 188 -43.86 -3.85 -20.58
CA ARG A 188 -44.24 -2.50 -20.10
C ARG A 188 -43.57 -1.38 -20.90
N HIS A 189 -43.61 -1.52 -22.22
CA HIS A 189 -43.06 -0.56 -23.17
C HIS A 189 -43.79 0.79 -23.05
N GLY A 190 -43.11 1.83 -22.57
CA GLY A 190 -43.55 3.23 -22.66
C GLY A 190 -43.73 3.72 -24.11
N LYS A 191 -44.58 4.73 -24.32
CA LYS A 191 -44.94 5.23 -25.66
C LYS A 191 -44.06 6.38 -26.16
N ASP A 192 -43.27 6.98 -25.30
CA ASP A 192 -42.48 8.19 -25.54
C ASP A 192 -41.02 7.92 -25.95
N ARG A 193 -40.72 6.68 -26.32
CA ARG A 193 -39.38 6.27 -26.75
C ARG A 193 -39.16 6.55 -28.24
N ILE A 194 -37.97 7.04 -28.56
CA ILE A 194 -37.45 7.06 -29.94
C ILE A 194 -36.56 5.83 -30.11
N ILE A 195 -37.02 4.87 -30.92
CA ILE A 195 -36.29 3.63 -31.16
C ILE A 195 -35.12 3.91 -32.12
N LEU A 196 -33.91 3.54 -31.70
CA LEU A 196 -32.68 3.68 -32.47
C LEU A 196 -32.30 2.39 -33.19
N GLN A 197 -32.44 1.26 -32.50
CA GLN A 197 -32.14 -0.08 -33.03
C GLN A 197 -33.25 -1.08 -32.70
N LYS A 198 -33.39 -2.10 -33.55
CA LYS A 198 -34.21 -3.28 -33.30
C LYS A 198 -33.43 -4.57 -33.53
N ARG A 199 -33.74 -5.61 -32.76
CA ARG A 199 -33.37 -7.01 -33.05
C ARG A 199 -34.65 -7.70 -33.50
N ASP A 200 -34.73 -8.06 -34.77
CA ASP A 200 -36.00 -8.39 -35.42
C ASP A 200 -37.03 -7.25 -35.22
N ASP A 201 -38.11 -7.50 -34.50
CA ASP A 201 -39.11 -6.50 -34.11
C ASP A 201 -38.96 -5.99 -32.68
N GLU A 202 -38.10 -6.59 -31.86
CA GLU A 202 -37.86 -6.18 -30.47
C GLU A 202 -37.04 -4.88 -30.43
N PRO A 203 -37.52 -3.81 -29.78
CA PRO A 203 -36.73 -2.62 -29.52
C PRO A 203 -35.44 -2.95 -28.76
N TRP A 204 -34.30 -2.52 -29.29
CA TRP A 204 -32.99 -2.93 -28.79
C TRP A 204 -32.23 -1.78 -28.11
N SER A 205 -32.22 -0.62 -28.77
CA SER A 205 -31.65 0.61 -28.23
C SER A 205 -32.63 1.75 -28.49
N TRP A 206 -32.77 2.65 -27.54
CA TRP A 206 -33.67 3.81 -27.65
C TRP A 206 -33.20 4.99 -26.82
N VAL A 207 -33.80 6.14 -27.11
CA VAL A 207 -33.68 7.34 -26.29
C VAL A 207 -35.05 7.86 -25.88
N LYS A 208 -35.11 8.58 -24.78
CA LYS A 208 -36.27 9.39 -24.38
C LYS A 208 -35.85 10.60 -23.55
N THR A 209 -36.80 11.47 -23.27
CA THR A 209 -36.65 12.55 -22.28
C THR A 209 -37.37 12.18 -20.99
N TYR A 210 -36.86 12.64 -19.86
CA TYR A 210 -37.53 12.52 -18.56
C TYR A 210 -37.40 13.83 -17.79
N GLY A 211 -38.47 14.62 -17.78
CA GLY A 211 -38.37 16.05 -17.42
C GLY A 211 -37.43 16.77 -18.39
N LYS A 212 -36.38 17.42 -17.88
CA LYS A 212 -35.34 18.07 -18.68
C LYS A 212 -34.19 17.13 -19.09
N GLY A 213 -34.07 15.98 -18.43
CA GLY A 213 -32.98 15.03 -18.66
C GLY A 213 -33.20 14.18 -19.90
N ARG A 214 -32.12 13.55 -20.34
CA ARG A 214 -32.07 12.68 -21.50
C ARG A 214 -31.64 11.28 -21.08
N VAL A 215 -32.36 10.30 -21.58
CA VAL A 215 -32.13 8.89 -21.25
C VAL A 215 -31.75 8.15 -22.53
N PHE A 216 -30.66 7.38 -22.46
CA PHE A 216 -30.29 6.39 -23.45
C PHE A 216 -30.34 5.00 -22.81
N TYR A 217 -30.90 4.03 -23.53
CA TYR A 217 -30.83 2.63 -23.17
C TYR A 217 -30.35 1.79 -24.35
N THR A 218 -29.56 0.77 -24.05
CA THR A 218 -29.29 -0.34 -24.96
C THR A 218 -29.34 -1.66 -24.23
N ALA A 219 -29.96 -2.67 -24.86
CA ALA A 219 -29.97 -4.04 -24.37
C ALA A 219 -28.63 -4.77 -24.58
N SER A 220 -27.70 -4.20 -25.36
CA SER A 220 -26.37 -4.78 -25.56
C SER A 220 -25.46 -4.56 -24.35
N GLY A 221 -24.66 -5.56 -24.00
CA GLY A 221 -23.64 -5.46 -22.97
C GLY A 221 -23.67 -6.54 -21.87
N HIS A 222 -24.25 -7.72 -22.12
CA HIS A 222 -24.06 -8.84 -21.19
C HIS A 222 -22.62 -9.37 -21.27
N ASP A 223 -22.23 -9.79 -22.48
CA ASP A 223 -21.04 -10.58 -22.69
C ASP A 223 -19.79 -9.72 -22.91
N HIS A 224 -18.67 -10.13 -22.32
CA HIS A 224 -17.37 -9.48 -22.46
C HIS A 224 -16.95 -9.21 -23.92
N ARG A 225 -17.37 -10.05 -24.87
CA ARG A 225 -17.10 -9.86 -26.30
C ARG A 225 -17.65 -8.54 -26.82
N CYS A 226 -18.85 -8.13 -26.40
CA CYS A 226 -19.41 -6.83 -26.82
C CYS A 226 -18.62 -5.67 -26.19
N TRP A 227 -18.18 -5.83 -24.93
CA TRP A 227 -17.34 -4.85 -24.25
C TRP A 227 -15.94 -4.69 -24.86
N ASN A 228 -15.45 -5.66 -25.62
CA ASN A 228 -14.15 -5.56 -26.30
C ASN A 228 -14.23 -4.91 -27.69
N LEU A 229 -15.42 -4.49 -28.14
CA LEU A 229 -15.61 -3.89 -29.46
C LEU A 229 -15.45 -2.36 -29.43
N PRO A 230 -14.55 -1.78 -30.26
CA PRO A 230 -14.44 -0.33 -30.41
C PRO A 230 -15.75 0.35 -30.81
N GLU A 231 -16.60 -0.33 -31.59
CA GLU A 231 -17.90 0.17 -32.01
C GLU A 231 -18.87 0.29 -30.83
N TYR A 232 -18.79 -0.62 -29.85
CA TYR A 232 -19.58 -0.53 -28.63
C TYR A 232 -19.10 0.65 -27.77
N HIS A 233 -17.78 0.82 -27.61
CA HIS A 233 -17.23 1.99 -26.92
C HIS A 233 -17.65 3.32 -27.57
N ASP A 234 -17.64 3.40 -28.91
CA ASP A 234 -18.10 4.58 -29.65
C ASP A 234 -19.59 4.85 -29.41
N LEU A 235 -20.43 3.80 -29.40
CA LEU A 235 -21.85 3.95 -29.07
C LEU A 235 -22.05 4.51 -27.66
N ILE A 236 -21.36 3.96 -26.67
CA ILE A 236 -21.47 4.44 -25.28
C ILE A 236 -20.93 5.87 -25.14
N HIS A 237 -19.83 6.22 -25.82
CA HIS A 237 -19.30 7.59 -25.84
C HIS A 237 -20.32 8.57 -26.41
N ARG A 238 -20.93 8.24 -27.56
CA ARG A 238 -21.97 9.05 -28.20
C ARG A 238 -23.20 9.21 -27.31
N ALA A 239 -23.62 8.13 -26.64
CA ALA A 239 -24.72 8.15 -25.69
C ALA A 239 -24.42 9.11 -24.53
N ILE A 240 -23.25 8.98 -23.89
CA ILE A 240 -22.80 9.86 -22.79
C ILE A 240 -22.78 11.32 -23.23
N ARG A 241 -22.18 11.65 -24.40
CA ARG A 241 -22.14 13.05 -24.87
C ARG A 241 -23.53 13.60 -25.20
N TRP A 242 -24.42 12.76 -25.73
CA TRP A 242 -25.77 13.18 -26.06
C TRP A 242 -26.64 13.38 -24.82
N THR A 243 -26.51 12.53 -23.80
CA THR A 243 -27.26 12.63 -22.54
C THR A 243 -26.72 13.75 -21.65
N ALA A 244 -25.40 13.97 -21.60
CA ALA A 244 -24.76 15.05 -20.85
C ALA A 244 -25.06 16.45 -21.39
N LYS A 245 -25.54 16.57 -22.64
CA LYS A 245 -25.67 17.85 -23.35
C LYS A 245 -26.48 18.88 -22.54
N ASP A 246 -25.76 19.85 -22.01
CA ASP A 246 -26.25 21.13 -21.48
C ASP A 246 -25.76 22.26 -22.39
N ASP A 247 -26.69 23.08 -22.91
CA ASP A 247 -26.37 24.21 -23.80
C ASP A 247 -25.61 25.35 -23.08
N LYS A 248 -25.52 25.30 -21.74
CA LYS A 248 -24.76 26.26 -20.92
C LYS A 248 -23.32 25.84 -20.67
N VAL A 249 -22.98 24.56 -20.88
CA VAL A 249 -21.67 24.01 -20.54
C VAL A 249 -20.84 23.80 -21.81
N SER A 250 -19.61 24.30 -21.79
CA SER A 250 -18.61 24.00 -22.83
C SER A 250 -17.92 22.68 -22.49
N TRP A 251 -18.14 21.65 -23.29
CA TRP A 251 -17.49 20.35 -23.11
C TRP A 251 -16.17 20.27 -23.85
N LEU A 252 -15.14 19.77 -23.18
CA LEU A 252 -13.87 19.48 -23.83
C LEU A 252 -14.08 18.43 -24.93
N SER A 253 -13.78 18.81 -26.17
CA SER A 253 -13.80 17.91 -27.31
C SER A 253 -12.50 17.11 -27.38
N PRO A 254 -12.52 15.88 -27.94
CA PRO A 254 -11.29 15.12 -28.14
C PRO A 254 -10.21 15.86 -28.95
N HIS A 255 -10.59 16.81 -29.80
CA HIS A 255 -9.65 17.63 -30.59
C HIS A 255 -8.93 18.71 -29.77
N GLN A 256 -9.43 19.03 -28.56
CA GLN A 256 -8.78 19.95 -27.62
C GLN A 256 -7.82 19.22 -26.66
N LEU A 257 -7.79 17.88 -26.68
CA LEU A 257 -6.81 17.09 -25.96
C LEU A 257 -5.49 17.01 -26.73
N PRO A 258 -4.34 16.84 -26.04
CA PRO A 258 -3.06 16.69 -26.71
C PRO A 258 -3.06 15.45 -27.60
N THR A 259 -2.45 15.56 -28.79
CA THR A 259 -2.25 14.43 -29.68
C THR A 259 -1.07 13.59 -29.17
N LEU A 260 -1.35 12.37 -28.73
CA LEU A 260 -0.31 11.42 -28.31
C LEU A 260 0.54 11.02 -29.53
N ARG A 261 1.86 11.22 -29.43
CA ARG A 261 2.83 10.83 -30.45
C ARG A 261 3.73 9.74 -29.89
N TYR A 262 4.19 8.86 -30.77
CA TYR A 262 4.96 7.69 -30.40
C TYR A 262 6.26 7.61 -31.20
N ARG A 263 7.31 7.11 -30.55
CA ARG A 263 8.58 6.72 -31.18
C ARG A 263 8.81 5.22 -30.99
N ARG A 264 9.75 4.66 -31.75
CA ARG A 264 10.19 3.28 -31.55
C ARG A 264 10.86 3.15 -30.19
N ALA A 265 10.45 2.18 -29.39
CA ALA A 265 11.04 1.92 -28.09
C ALA A 265 12.45 1.30 -28.26
N ALA A 266 13.41 1.76 -27.46
CA ALA A 266 14.71 1.13 -27.27
C ALA A 266 14.59 -0.15 -26.41
N ALA A 267 13.66 -0.17 -25.45
CA ALA A 267 13.32 -1.37 -24.68
C ALA A 267 11.98 -1.99 -25.14
N PRO A 268 11.92 -3.30 -25.46
CA PRO A 268 10.65 -3.95 -25.81
C PRO A 268 9.75 -4.14 -24.57
N LYS A 269 8.44 -3.93 -24.76
CA LYS A 269 7.41 -4.38 -23.81
C LYS A 269 7.29 -5.91 -23.83
N ASP A 270 6.62 -6.49 -22.83
CA ASP A 270 6.43 -7.94 -22.69
C ASP A 270 5.93 -8.54 -24.01
N PRO A 271 6.74 -9.33 -24.73
CA PRO A 271 6.28 -9.89 -25.99
C PRO A 271 5.24 -11.01 -25.76
N LYS A 272 5.19 -11.61 -24.57
CA LYS A 272 4.26 -12.70 -24.24
C LYS A 272 2.91 -12.17 -23.74
N ASN A 273 2.92 -11.04 -23.03
CA ASN A 273 1.71 -10.43 -22.48
C ASN A 273 1.78 -8.89 -22.57
N PRO A 274 1.77 -8.31 -23.78
CA PRO A 274 1.93 -6.87 -23.94
C PRO A 274 0.76 -6.11 -23.33
N VAL A 275 1.07 -4.99 -22.67
CA VAL A 275 0.10 -4.01 -22.18
C VAL A 275 0.39 -2.71 -22.96
N GLY A 276 -0.60 -2.24 -23.73
CA GLY A 276 -0.44 -1.10 -24.63
C GLY A 276 0.35 -1.42 -25.92
N PRO A 277 0.78 -0.39 -26.67
CA PRO A 277 1.41 -0.57 -27.98
C PRO A 277 2.79 -1.25 -27.87
N LEU A 278 2.97 -2.35 -28.62
CA LEU A 278 4.22 -3.12 -28.66
C LEU A 278 5.30 -2.37 -29.46
N ASN A 279 6.54 -2.34 -28.96
CA ASN A 279 7.70 -1.69 -29.60
C ASN A 279 7.59 -0.17 -29.78
N GLN A 280 6.66 0.48 -29.11
CA GLN A 280 6.48 1.93 -29.14
C GLN A 280 6.48 2.49 -27.72
N ILE A 281 6.95 3.73 -27.61
CA ILE A 281 6.91 4.51 -26.37
C ILE A 281 6.35 5.89 -26.72
N GLN A 282 5.46 6.40 -25.87
CA GLN A 282 4.91 7.74 -26.04
C GLN A 282 6.04 8.77 -25.95
N ASN A 283 5.94 9.87 -26.67
CA ASN A 283 6.80 11.04 -26.47
C ASN A 283 6.30 11.84 -25.23
N PRO A 284 7.21 12.56 -24.54
CA PRO A 284 6.81 13.38 -23.39
C PRO A 284 5.85 14.50 -23.82
N LEU A 285 4.98 14.90 -22.91
CA LEU A 285 4.07 16.03 -23.05
C LEU A 285 4.57 17.21 -22.22
N THR A 286 4.15 18.42 -22.56
CA THR A 286 4.33 19.57 -21.67
C THR A 286 3.55 19.36 -20.36
N PRO A 287 3.92 20.01 -19.24
CA PRO A 287 3.15 19.92 -18.00
C PRO A 287 1.67 20.25 -18.17
N SER A 288 1.36 21.31 -18.95
CA SER A 288 -0.02 21.71 -19.24
C SER A 288 -0.80 20.66 -20.03
N ASP A 289 -0.17 20.02 -21.02
CA ASP A 289 -0.83 18.99 -21.82
C ASP A 289 -1.01 17.69 -21.04
N SER A 290 -0.03 17.29 -20.24
CA SER A 290 -0.13 16.12 -19.35
C SER A 290 -1.27 16.27 -18.35
N LEU A 291 -1.42 17.46 -17.74
CA LEU A 291 -2.54 17.75 -16.82
C LEU A 291 -3.91 17.63 -17.48
N LYS A 292 -4.05 17.91 -18.78
CA LYS A 292 -5.32 17.70 -19.49
C LYS A 292 -5.71 16.23 -19.55
N LEU A 293 -4.78 15.30 -19.34
CA LEU A 293 -4.98 13.85 -19.33
C LEU A 293 -5.13 13.25 -17.92
N ALA A 294 -4.93 14.06 -16.88
CA ALA A 294 -5.11 13.66 -15.50
C ALA A 294 -6.59 13.67 -15.07
N GLN A 295 -6.92 12.79 -14.13
CA GLN A 295 -8.19 12.75 -13.41
C GLN A 295 -7.93 12.72 -11.91
N VAL A 296 -8.60 13.61 -11.19
CA VAL A 296 -8.74 13.60 -9.72
C VAL A 296 -10.21 13.41 -9.34
N PRO A 297 -10.55 13.07 -8.09
CA PRO A 297 -11.93 12.99 -7.63
C PRO A 297 -12.72 14.25 -7.97
N ARG A 298 -14.01 14.08 -8.26
CA ARG A 298 -14.89 15.22 -8.51
C ARG A 298 -14.95 16.12 -7.27
N GLY A 299 -14.90 17.44 -7.50
CA GLY A 299 -14.81 18.44 -6.43
C GLY A 299 -13.37 18.70 -5.96
N PHE A 300 -12.37 18.04 -6.57
CA PHE A 300 -10.96 18.32 -6.36
C PHE A 300 -10.36 19.00 -7.60
N GLU A 301 -9.27 19.72 -7.37
CA GLU A 301 -8.40 20.22 -8.42
C GLU A 301 -6.97 19.71 -8.23
N ILE A 302 -6.21 19.68 -9.33
CA ILE A 302 -4.78 19.40 -9.36
C ILE A 302 -4.08 20.64 -9.90
N ARG A 303 -3.00 21.07 -9.22
CA ARG A 303 -2.16 22.21 -9.61
C ARG A 303 -0.72 21.77 -9.72
N LEU A 304 -0.02 22.27 -10.74
CA LEU A 304 1.42 22.13 -10.85
C LEU A 304 2.09 23.08 -9.87
N PHE A 305 2.97 22.57 -9.02
CA PHE A 305 3.79 23.38 -8.13
C PHE A 305 5.17 23.63 -8.74
N ALA A 306 5.81 22.59 -9.30
CA ALA A 306 7.11 22.70 -9.97
C ALA A 306 7.24 21.64 -11.06
N ALA A 307 7.99 21.96 -12.11
CA ALA A 307 8.36 21.04 -13.19
C ALA A 307 9.82 21.26 -13.61
N GLU A 308 10.29 20.47 -14.56
CA GLU A 308 11.54 20.72 -15.26
C GLU A 308 11.65 22.19 -15.77
N PRO A 309 12.80 22.89 -15.58
CA PRO A 309 14.07 22.43 -14.99
C PRO A 309 14.20 22.64 -13.47
N GLN A 310 13.18 23.16 -12.77
CA GLN A 310 13.24 23.42 -11.32
C GLN A 310 13.45 22.12 -10.54
N VAL A 311 12.75 21.07 -10.96
CA VAL A 311 12.87 19.71 -10.44
C VAL A 311 12.92 18.70 -11.59
N VAL A 312 13.83 17.73 -11.48
CA VAL A 312 13.99 16.62 -12.41
C VAL A 312 14.16 15.34 -11.60
N ASN A 313 13.54 14.26 -12.06
CA ASN A 313 13.58 12.97 -11.39
C ASN A 313 13.29 12.99 -9.86
N PRO A 314 12.19 13.60 -9.39
CA PRO A 314 11.88 13.64 -7.96
C PRO A 314 11.54 12.24 -7.44
N ILE A 315 12.29 11.75 -6.45
CA ILE A 315 12.08 10.41 -5.87
C ILE A 315 11.54 10.43 -4.43
N ALA A 316 11.76 11.52 -3.69
CA ALA A 316 11.26 11.71 -2.33
C ALA A 316 11.00 13.19 -2.05
N ILE A 317 9.96 13.47 -1.27
CA ILE A 317 9.59 14.82 -0.82
C ILE A 317 9.37 14.86 0.70
N ASN A 318 9.66 16.00 1.33
CA ASN A 318 9.45 16.26 2.76
C ASN A 318 9.29 17.77 3.03
N TRP A 319 9.01 18.16 4.27
CA TRP A 319 8.87 19.58 4.65
C TRP A 319 9.61 19.92 5.94
N ASP A 320 10.10 21.15 6.01
CA ASP A 320 10.68 21.71 7.23
C ASP A 320 9.67 22.52 8.05
N HIS A 321 10.12 23.07 9.18
CA HIS A 321 9.30 23.84 10.11
C HIS A 321 8.77 25.17 9.54
N ARG A 322 9.25 25.60 8.37
CA ARG A 322 8.73 26.75 7.63
C ARG A 322 7.70 26.33 6.57
N GLY A 323 7.44 25.04 6.43
CA GLY A 323 6.54 24.47 5.42
C GLY A 323 7.11 24.45 4.00
N ARG A 324 8.44 24.62 3.85
CA ARG A 324 9.09 24.57 2.53
C ARG A 324 9.22 23.14 2.06
N LEU A 325 9.12 22.92 0.75
CA LEU A 325 9.27 21.59 0.15
C LEU A 325 10.74 21.23 -0.03
N TRP A 326 11.15 20.10 0.53
CA TRP A 326 12.45 19.48 0.32
C TRP A 326 12.29 18.30 -0.64
N VAL A 327 13.09 18.23 -1.70
CA VAL A 327 12.99 17.19 -2.73
C VAL A 327 14.34 16.57 -3.04
N VAL A 328 14.37 15.25 -3.20
CA VAL A 328 15.52 14.50 -3.72
C VAL A 328 15.40 14.38 -5.24
N GLU A 329 16.39 14.89 -5.97
CA GLU A 329 16.56 14.66 -7.40
C GLU A 329 17.53 13.48 -7.63
N ALA A 330 17.03 12.42 -8.26
CA ALA A 330 17.78 11.17 -8.45
C ALA A 330 18.33 11.08 -9.90
N PHE A 331 19.54 11.60 -10.10
CA PHE A 331 20.27 11.57 -11.38
C PHE A 331 21.15 10.32 -11.56
N ASP A 332 21.62 9.75 -10.47
CA ASP A 332 22.48 8.57 -10.42
C ASP A 332 21.67 7.28 -10.38
N TYR A 333 20.46 7.35 -9.83
CA TYR A 333 19.51 6.25 -9.87
C TYR A 333 19.13 5.88 -11.32
N PRO A 334 19.00 4.58 -11.66
CA PRO A 334 19.29 3.42 -10.81
C PRO A 334 20.72 2.88 -10.96
N HIS A 335 21.58 3.43 -11.84
CA HIS A 335 22.77 2.72 -12.32
C HIS A 335 24.11 3.17 -11.73
N LYS A 336 24.26 4.41 -11.27
CA LYS A 336 25.57 4.97 -10.93
C LYS A 336 26.02 4.66 -9.50
N VAL A 337 25.90 3.41 -9.06
CA VAL A 337 26.32 2.99 -7.71
C VAL A 337 27.83 3.16 -7.52
N GLY A 338 28.24 3.85 -6.44
CA GLY A 338 29.66 4.06 -6.12
C GLY A 338 30.39 4.95 -7.12
N SER A 339 29.69 5.85 -7.82
CA SER A 339 30.29 6.75 -8.80
C SER A 339 31.32 7.69 -8.16
N GLU A 340 32.45 7.90 -8.84
CA GLU A 340 33.45 8.91 -8.45
C GLU A 340 32.96 10.36 -8.65
N THR A 341 31.89 10.55 -9.43
CA THR A 341 31.27 11.85 -9.69
C THR A 341 29.77 11.78 -9.39
N PRO A 342 29.38 11.66 -8.11
CA PRO A 342 27.99 11.59 -7.71
C PRO A 342 27.23 12.87 -8.06
N ARG A 343 25.95 12.75 -8.42
CA ARG A 343 25.15 13.89 -8.95
C ARG A 343 23.77 14.03 -8.34
N ASP A 344 23.36 13.16 -7.43
CA ASP A 344 22.08 13.34 -6.75
C ASP A 344 22.12 14.61 -5.88
N ARG A 345 20.95 15.22 -5.73
CA ARG A 345 20.81 16.53 -5.06
C ARG A 345 19.61 16.54 -4.14
N ILE A 346 19.70 17.37 -3.12
CA ILE A 346 18.58 17.78 -2.29
C ILE A 346 18.33 19.26 -2.57
N LYS A 347 17.10 19.60 -2.96
CA LYS A 347 16.66 20.97 -3.21
C LYS A 347 15.56 21.39 -2.26
N ILE A 348 15.50 22.68 -1.98
CA ILE A 348 14.41 23.35 -1.26
C ILE A 348 13.66 24.23 -2.25
N LEU A 349 12.36 24.02 -2.38
CA LEU A 349 11.48 24.78 -3.26
C LEU A 349 10.51 25.62 -2.41
N GLU A 350 10.38 26.89 -2.78
CA GLU A 350 9.56 27.88 -2.07
C GLU A 350 8.65 28.60 -3.05
N ASP A 351 7.43 28.88 -2.58
CA ASP A 351 6.46 29.81 -3.17
C ASP A 351 6.46 31.06 -2.28
N ARG A 352 7.05 32.15 -2.75
CA ARG A 352 7.28 33.39 -1.98
C ARG A 352 6.19 34.42 -2.23
N ASP A 353 5.55 34.39 -3.39
CA ASP A 353 4.43 35.27 -3.72
C ASP A 353 3.05 34.67 -3.41
N ASN A 354 3.00 33.39 -2.99
CA ASN A 354 1.82 32.62 -2.61
C ASN A 354 0.83 32.40 -3.77
N ASP A 355 1.33 32.27 -4.99
CA ASP A 355 0.51 31.97 -6.17
C ASP A 355 0.23 30.45 -6.36
N GLY A 356 0.85 29.62 -5.52
CA GLY A 356 0.75 28.17 -5.53
C GLY A 356 1.80 27.47 -6.39
N VAL A 357 2.79 28.19 -6.92
CA VAL A 357 3.88 27.71 -7.78
C VAL A 357 5.23 28.05 -7.13
N ALA A 358 6.23 27.19 -7.30
CA ALA A 358 7.58 27.48 -6.82
C ALA A 358 8.22 28.62 -7.63
N ASP A 359 8.67 29.67 -6.95
CA ASP A 359 9.42 30.79 -7.55
C ASP A 359 10.90 30.83 -7.14
N LYS A 360 11.27 30.13 -6.05
CA LYS A 360 12.65 29.99 -5.60
C LYS A 360 13.04 28.52 -5.44
N VAL A 361 14.25 28.22 -5.93
CA VAL A 361 14.91 26.93 -5.78
C VAL A 361 16.27 27.15 -5.14
N THR A 362 16.53 26.46 -4.03
CA THR A 362 17.85 26.40 -3.38
C THR A 362 18.38 24.98 -3.51
N VAL A 363 19.62 24.80 -3.99
CA VAL A 363 20.31 23.51 -3.88
C VAL A 363 20.92 23.43 -2.49
N PHE A 364 20.34 22.63 -1.60
CA PHE A 364 20.81 22.47 -0.23
C PHE A 364 22.05 21.58 -0.18
N ALA A 365 22.00 20.44 -0.87
CA ALA A 365 23.12 19.51 -0.97
C ALA A 365 23.23 18.94 -2.38
N GLU A 366 24.46 18.67 -2.81
CA GLU A 366 24.79 18.02 -4.08
C GLU A 366 25.95 17.05 -3.89
N GLY A 367 26.20 16.20 -4.89
CA GLY A 367 27.27 15.21 -4.81
C GLY A 367 26.91 13.98 -3.96
N LEU A 368 25.62 13.66 -3.85
CA LEU A 368 25.13 12.46 -3.19
C LEU A 368 25.03 11.31 -4.19
N ASN A 369 25.20 10.07 -3.73
CA ASN A 369 25.13 8.87 -4.56
C ASN A 369 23.92 8.00 -4.22
N ILE A 370 23.03 7.73 -5.19
CA ILE A 370 21.82 6.91 -4.96
C ILE A 370 21.05 7.43 -3.72
N CYS A 371 20.86 8.75 -3.66
CA CYS A 371 20.06 9.37 -2.61
C CYS A 371 18.58 9.06 -2.87
N THR A 372 17.93 8.48 -1.87
CA THR A 372 16.55 7.96 -1.96
C THR A 372 15.60 8.59 -0.97
N SER A 373 16.11 9.29 0.05
CA SER A 373 15.27 9.91 1.07
C SER A 373 15.97 11.08 1.76
N VAL A 374 15.17 12.07 2.16
CA VAL A 374 15.59 13.22 2.96
C VAL A 374 14.57 13.50 4.06
N LEU A 375 15.05 13.84 5.25
CA LEU A 375 14.26 14.26 6.39
C LEU A 375 14.85 15.56 6.96
N PRO A 376 14.18 16.70 6.77
CA PRO A 376 14.57 17.96 7.40
C PRO A 376 14.56 17.84 8.93
N VAL A 377 15.66 18.25 9.56
CA VAL A 377 15.83 18.28 11.02
C VAL A 377 16.29 19.68 11.45
N SER A 378 16.41 19.91 12.76
CA SER A 378 16.92 21.20 13.24
C SER A 378 18.36 21.40 12.76
N GLY A 379 18.63 22.50 12.05
CA GLY A 379 19.97 22.85 11.53
C GLY A 379 20.43 22.05 10.32
N GLY A 380 19.53 21.39 9.57
CA GLY A 380 19.90 20.69 8.34
C GLY A 380 18.96 19.55 7.96
N ALA A 381 19.50 18.45 7.46
CA ALA A 381 18.73 17.27 7.05
C ALA A 381 19.47 15.96 7.29
N ILE A 382 18.72 14.89 7.56
CA ILE A 382 19.23 13.51 7.51
C ILE A 382 18.86 12.92 6.15
N ALA A 383 19.81 12.27 5.49
CA ALA A 383 19.61 11.71 4.15
C ALA A 383 20.36 10.40 3.94
N THR A 384 19.94 9.63 2.93
CA THR A 384 20.74 8.51 2.43
C THR A 384 21.82 9.02 1.49
N ASP A 385 23.04 8.48 1.61
CA ASP A 385 24.12 8.71 0.66
C ASP A 385 24.90 7.41 0.45
N GLY A 386 24.58 6.70 -0.62
CA GLY A 386 25.13 5.39 -0.93
C GLY A 386 24.91 4.41 0.20
N ALA A 387 26.01 3.90 0.76
CA ALA A 387 25.98 2.92 1.84
C ALA A 387 25.74 3.54 3.24
N ASP A 388 25.69 4.87 3.31
CA ASP A 388 25.69 5.64 4.55
C ASP A 388 24.35 6.34 4.80
N MET A 389 24.01 6.47 6.08
CA MET A 389 23.06 7.46 6.56
C MET A 389 23.83 8.67 7.06
N VAL A 390 23.53 9.86 6.54
CA VAL A 390 24.30 11.08 6.81
C VAL A 390 23.43 12.16 7.43
N LEU A 391 24.03 12.91 8.36
CA LEU A 391 23.53 14.19 8.83
C LEU A 391 24.26 15.30 8.05
N LEU A 392 23.50 16.07 7.30
CA LEU A 392 23.93 17.23 6.51
C LEU A 392 23.55 18.48 7.30
N LYS A 393 24.53 19.25 7.77
CA LYS A 393 24.32 20.41 8.64
C LYS A 393 24.51 21.71 7.86
N ASP A 394 23.61 22.64 8.09
CA ASP A 394 23.71 24.06 7.76
C ASP A 394 24.08 24.79 9.06
N THR A 395 25.26 25.40 9.08
CA THR A 395 25.86 26.00 10.28
C THR A 395 25.84 27.52 10.28
N ASP A 396 25.54 28.15 9.14
CA ASP A 396 25.48 29.61 9.00
C ASP A 396 24.09 30.15 8.61
N GLY A 397 23.14 29.26 8.29
CA GLY A 397 21.75 29.56 8.02
C GLY A 397 21.48 30.00 6.57
N ASP A 398 22.40 29.74 5.63
CA ASP A 398 22.25 30.10 4.22
C ASP A 398 21.42 29.09 3.39
N ASP A 399 20.87 28.06 4.04
CA ASP A 399 20.15 26.93 3.45
C ASP A 399 21.04 26.07 2.51
N ARG A 400 22.33 25.91 2.84
CA ARG A 400 23.27 24.98 2.19
C ARG A 400 24.01 24.12 3.22
N VAL A 401 24.49 22.97 2.75
CA VAL A 401 25.29 22.06 3.59
C VAL A 401 26.72 22.57 3.77
N ASP A 402 27.13 22.73 5.02
CA ASP A 402 28.51 23.05 5.42
C ASP A 402 29.27 21.81 5.89
N GLN A 403 28.58 20.90 6.58
CA GLN A 403 29.18 19.73 7.21
C GLN A 403 28.37 18.47 6.92
N ARG A 404 29.09 17.38 6.68
CA ARG A 404 28.53 16.04 6.52
C ARG A 404 29.10 15.12 7.59
N GLU A 405 28.22 14.48 8.32
CA GLU A 405 28.55 13.49 9.35
C GLU A 405 27.87 12.15 9.03
N VAL A 406 28.61 11.05 9.08
CA VAL A 406 28.04 9.70 8.91
C VAL A 406 27.48 9.27 10.27
N LEU A 407 26.16 9.05 10.34
CA LEU A 407 25.51 8.53 11.54
C LEU A 407 25.77 7.03 11.69
N TRP A 408 25.66 6.30 10.58
CA TRP A 408 25.99 4.87 10.49
C TRP A 408 26.08 4.45 9.01
N SER A 409 26.79 3.36 8.78
CA SER A 409 26.96 2.72 7.47
C SER A 409 26.33 1.33 7.47
N GLY A 410 26.11 0.77 6.29
CA GLY A 410 25.61 -0.60 6.13
C GLY A 410 24.36 -0.73 5.26
N ILE A 411 23.99 0.32 4.51
CA ILE A 411 22.92 0.26 3.52
C ILE A 411 23.36 -0.60 2.34
N GLY A 412 22.62 -1.67 2.08
CA GLY A 412 22.86 -2.51 0.90
C GLY A 412 22.41 -1.81 -0.37
N LEU A 413 23.27 -1.82 -1.40
CA LEU A 413 23.04 -1.18 -2.71
C LEU A 413 22.97 -2.18 -3.87
N ARG A 414 22.88 -3.48 -3.57
CA ARG A 414 22.89 -4.56 -4.59
C ARG A 414 21.77 -4.45 -5.63
N ASP A 415 20.67 -3.82 -5.24
CA ASP A 415 19.54 -3.50 -6.10
C ASP A 415 19.01 -2.12 -5.68
N THR A 416 19.21 -1.11 -6.52
CA THR A 416 19.02 0.29 -6.10
C THR A 416 17.56 0.63 -5.82
N HIS A 417 16.59 -0.10 -6.38
CA HIS A 417 15.18 0.09 -6.01
C HIS A 417 14.81 -0.55 -4.67
N ALA A 418 15.72 -1.21 -3.96
CA ALA A 418 15.39 -1.98 -2.75
C ALA A 418 16.22 -1.53 -1.56
N CYS A 419 16.80 -0.34 -1.67
CA CYS A 419 17.59 0.33 -0.65
C CYS A 419 16.69 0.98 0.41
N VAL A 420 17.31 1.70 1.35
CA VAL A 420 16.58 2.46 2.37
C VAL A 420 15.71 3.55 1.74
N SER A 421 14.52 3.78 2.27
CA SER A 421 13.61 4.84 1.87
C SER A 421 12.70 5.28 3.03
N ASN A 422 11.94 6.35 2.82
CA ASN A 422 10.88 6.85 3.70
C ASN A 422 11.34 7.24 5.12
N LEU A 423 12.34 8.12 5.24
CA LEU A 423 12.71 8.71 6.53
C LEU A 423 11.54 9.52 7.11
N ARG A 424 11.07 9.15 8.32
CA ARG A 424 9.98 9.84 9.03
C ARG A 424 10.26 9.97 10.51
N HIS A 425 9.84 11.09 11.10
CA HIS A 425 9.78 11.18 12.55
C HIS A 425 8.61 10.38 13.11
N GLY A 426 8.91 9.52 14.09
CA GLY A 426 7.91 8.87 14.92
C GLY A 426 7.43 9.78 16.06
N PHE A 427 6.30 9.40 16.64
CA PHE A 427 5.74 10.06 17.82
C PHE A 427 6.58 9.82 19.09
N ASP A 428 7.42 8.80 19.09
CA ASP A 428 8.30 8.40 20.18
C ASP A 428 9.67 9.10 20.13
N GLY A 429 9.90 9.98 19.15
CA GLY A 429 11.18 10.68 18.99
C GLY A 429 12.23 9.98 18.16
N TRP A 430 11.95 8.76 17.68
CA TRP A 430 12.84 8.02 16.79
C TRP A 430 12.58 8.42 15.33
N ILE A 431 13.56 8.14 14.46
CA ILE A 431 13.37 8.19 13.01
C ILE A 431 13.08 6.78 12.53
N TYR A 432 12.00 6.62 11.78
CA TYR A 432 11.62 5.37 11.14
C TYR A 432 11.96 5.41 9.66
N ALA A 433 12.32 4.26 9.12
CA ALA A 433 12.57 4.05 7.71
C ALA A 433 12.32 2.60 7.31
N THR A 434 12.32 2.33 6.01
CA THR A 434 12.17 0.99 5.46
C THR A 434 13.33 0.63 4.57
N VAL A 435 13.68 -0.65 4.52
CA VAL A 435 14.60 -1.20 3.52
C VAL A 435 13.95 -2.37 2.80
N GLY A 436 14.14 -2.43 1.48
CA GLY A 436 13.78 -3.58 0.68
C GLY A 436 14.82 -4.69 0.76
N TYR A 437 14.73 -5.65 -0.15
CA TYR A 437 15.62 -6.81 -0.18
C TYR A 437 17.10 -6.47 -0.46
N SER A 438 17.52 -5.22 -0.66
CA SER A 438 18.96 -4.91 -0.68
C SER A 438 19.59 -5.01 0.71
N GLY A 439 18.77 -4.92 1.76
CA GLY A 439 19.13 -5.24 3.12
C GLY A 439 19.96 -4.18 3.83
N LEU A 440 20.18 -4.43 5.11
CA LEU A 440 20.98 -3.63 6.03
C LEU A 440 21.90 -4.55 6.83
N ASP A 441 23.12 -4.09 7.06
CA ASP A 441 24.10 -4.69 7.97
C ASP A 441 24.83 -3.59 8.72
N VAL A 442 24.19 -3.15 9.82
CA VAL A 442 24.55 -1.93 10.55
C VAL A 442 25.14 -2.31 11.90
N THR A 443 26.19 -1.61 12.35
CA THR A 443 26.72 -1.76 13.71
C THR A 443 26.64 -0.42 14.43
N VAL A 444 25.86 -0.36 15.50
CA VAL A 444 25.66 0.84 16.34
C VAL A 444 25.87 0.45 17.80
N GLY A 445 26.63 1.24 18.55
CA GLY A 445 26.91 0.97 19.97
C GLY A 445 27.57 -0.40 20.24
N GLY A 446 28.29 -0.96 19.26
CA GLY A 446 28.88 -2.31 19.35
C GLY A 446 27.91 -3.47 19.08
N THR A 447 26.63 -3.18 18.83
CA THR A 447 25.61 -4.18 18.48
C THR A 447 25.41 -4.22 16.98
N ARG A 448 25.46 -5.42 16.40
CA ARG A 448 25.21 -5.64 14.97
C ARG A 448 23.73 -5.92 14.72
N HIS A 449 23.15 -5.18 13.79
CA HIS A 449 21.77 -5.29 13.34
C HIS A 449 21.75 -5.67 11.87
N GLN A 450 21.13 -6.80 11.54
CA GLN A 450 21.07 -7.29 10.17
C GLN A 450 19.65 -7.67 9.78
N SER A 451 19.21 -7.20 8.62
CA SER A 451 17.98 -7.68 8.00
C SER A 451 18.09 -7.63 6.48
N SER A 452 17.51 -8.62 5.81
CA SER A 452 17.38 -8.56 4.36
C SER A 452 16.34 -7.55 3.91
N GLN A 453 15.31 -7.26 4.72
CA GLN A 453 14.20 -6.34 4.41
C GLN A 453 13.38 -6.09 5.69
N ALA A 454 13.17 -4.82 6.05
CA ALA A 454 12.52 -4.47 7.30
C ALA A 454 11.96 -3.05 7.32
N VAL A 455 11.07 -2.82 8.27
CA VAL A 455 10.90 -1.51 8.89
C VAL A 455 11.83 -1.45 10.11
N PHE A 456 12.58 -0.35 10.22
CA PHE A 456 13.56 -0.12 11.27
C PHE A 456 13.46 1.30 11.80
N ARG A 457 14.10 1.56 12.93
CA ARG A 457 14.21 2.89 13.51
C ARG A 457 15.59 3.15 14.09
N PHE A 458 15.98 4.42 14.17
CA PHE A 458 17.21 4.87 14.82
C PHE A 458 16.99 6.23 15.49
N LEU A 459 17.82 6.56 16.49
CA LEU A 459 17.77 7.89 17.11
C LEU A 459 18.31 8.96 16.16
N PRO A 460 17.81 10.22 16.21
CA PRO A 460 18.25 11.28 15.30
C PRO A 460 19.75 11.58 15.30
N ASP A 461 20.43 11.29 16.40
CA ASP A 461 21.89 11.40 16.58
C ASP A 461 22.66 10.12 16.19
N GLY A 462 21.96 9.08 15.72
CA GLY A 462 22.55 7.79 15.33
C GLY A 462 22.99 6.91 16.50
N SER A 463 22.72 7.28 17.75
CA SER A 463 23.30 6.58 18.92
C SER A 463 22.66 5.22 19.23
N ASP A 464 21.48 4.93 18.67
CA ASP A 464 20.75 3.68 18.88
C ASP A 464 19.97 3.28 17.62
N PHE A 465 19.72 1.98 17.46
CA PHE A 465 19.18 1.36 16.26
C PHE A 465 18.34 0.11 16.58
N GLU A 466 17.20 -0.04 15.92
CA GLU A 466 16.33 -1.21 16.07
C GLU A 466 15.74 -1.68 14.74
N ILE A 467 15.89 -2.98 14.44
CA ILE A 467 15.05 -3.66 13.44
C ILE A 467 13.70 -3.97 14.09
N VAL A 468 12.70 -3.15 13.80
CA VAL A 468 11.37 -3.26 14.42
C VAL A 468 10.66 -4.52 13.96
N GLN A 469 10.55 -4.73 12.64
CA GLN A 469 9.93 -5.93 12.08
C GLN A 469 10.33 -6.16 10.62
N ASN A 470 10.45 -7.43 10.21
CA ASN A 470 10.72 -7.78 8.81
C ASN A 470 9.49 -7.53 7.92
N THR A 471 9.72 -7.13 6.67
CA THR A 471 8.63 -6.91 5.70
C THR A 471 8.43 -8.12 4.78
N SER A 472 7.34 -8.14 4.01
CA SER A 472 7.05 -9.22 3.05
C SER A 472 7.98 -9.20 1.83
N ASN A 473 8.38 -8.02 1.36
CA ASN A 473 9.13 -7.81 0.12
C ASN A 473 9.84 -6.44 0.13
N ASN A 474 10.18 -5.90 -1.03
CA ASN A 474 10.63 -4.53 -1.24
C ASN A 474 9.61 -3.53 -0.68
N THR A 475 10.07 -2.59 0.14
CA THR A 475 9.22 -1.70 0.93
C THR A 475 9.55 -0.25 0.56
N TRP A 476 8.56 0.47 0.04
CA TRP A 476 8.66 1.88 -0.37
C TRP A 476 7.59 2.76 0.26
N GLY A 477 6.73 2.21 1.10
CA GLY A 477 5.73 2.98 1.81
C GLY A 477 5.87 2.78 3.30
N LEU A 478 5.73 3.88 4.01
CA LEU A 478 5.72 3.95 5.46
C LEU A 478 4.89 5.18 5.84
N GLY A 479 4.09 5.10 6.88
CA GLY A 479 3.29 6.21 7.38
C GLY A 479 2.77 5.93 8.79
N PHE A 480 2.11 6.94 9.36
CA PHE A 480 1.46 6.83 10.66
C PHE A 480 -0.01 7.23 10.57
N THR A 481 -0.87 6.57 11.35
CA THR A 481 -2.18 7.13 11.68
C THR A 481 -2.05 8.27 12.69
N GLU A 482 -3.12 9.03 12.92
CA GLU A 482 -3.11 10.08 13.94
C GLU A 482 -2.97 9.56 15.37
N GLU A 483 -3.33 8.30 15.61
CA GLU A 483 -3.13 7.60 16.89
C GLU A 483 -1.67 7.15 17.09
N GLY A 484 -0.85 7.15 16.05
CA GLY A 484 0.55 6.71 16.10
C GLY A 484 0.78 5.26 15.67
N ASP A 485 -0.19 4.61 15.04
CA ASP A 485 0.03 3.28 14.45
C ASP A 485 0.94 3.35 13.24
N LEU A 486 1.92 2.45 13.21
CA LEU A 486 2.85 2.31 12.09
C LEU A 486 2.27 1.44 10.99
N ILE A 487 2.17 1.99 9.79
CA ILE A 487 1.64 1.33 8.60
C ILE A 487 2.56 1.59 7.40
N GLY A 488 2.36 0.84 6.32
CA GLY A 488 3.12 1.07 5.09
C GLY A 488 2.68 0.17 3.94
N SER A 489 3.48 0.08 2.88
CA SER A 489 3.24 -0.79 1.73
C SER A 489 4.48 -1.60 1.35
N THR A 490 4.29 -2.72 0.66
CA THR A 490 5.35 -3.43 -0.05
C THR A 490 4.95 -3.75 -1.48
N ALA A 491 5.94 -3.91 -2.35
CA ALA A 491 5.74 -4.36 -3.71
C ALA A 491 5.16 -5.80 -3.78
N ASN A 492 4.60 -6.13 -4.94
CA ASN A 492 4.10 -7.46 -5.31
C ASN A 492 2.93 -7.98 -4.45
N GLY A 493 1.84 -7.22 -4.36
CA GLY A 493 0.56 -7.70 -3.80
C GLY A 493 0.41 -7.61 -2.28
N ASN A 494 1.04 -6.62 -1.64
CA ASN A 494 0.77 -6.21 -0.27
C ASN A 494 0.86 -4.69 -0.16
N ALA A 495 -0.14 -4.02 -0.74
CA ALA A 495 -0.24 -2.57 -0.87
C ALA A 495 -0.51 -1.85 0.46
N SER A 496 -0.83 -2.58 1.52
CA SER A 496 -0.98 -2.03 2.86
C SER A 496 -0.64 -3.09 3.92
N TRP A 497 0.27 -2.76 4.82
CA TRP A 497 0.62 -3.52 6.01
C TRP A 497 0.58 -2.64 7.26
N TYR A 498 0.54 -3.26 8.43
CA TYR A 498 0.64 -2.60 9.73
C TYR A 498 1.56 -3.36 10.69
N LEU A 499 2.18 -2.62 11.62
CA LEU A 499 3.02 -3.19 12.67
C LEU A 499 2.15 -4.02 13.64
N SER A 500 2.46 -5.31 13.77
CA SER A 500 1.74 -6.21 14.67
C SER A 500 2.28 -6.15 16.10
N ILE A 501 3.48 -6.68 16.31
CA ILE A 501 4.26 -6.73 17.56
C ILE A 501 5.74 -6.55 17.17
N PRO A 502 6.48 -5.59 17.75
CA PRO A 502 7.92 -5.45 17.54
C PRO A 502 8.69 -6.75 17.81
N ASN A 503 9.67 -7.08 16.97
CA ASN A 503 10.37 -8.37 17.01
C ASN A 503 11.19 -8.58 18.28
N ARG A 504 11.65 -7.51 18.95
CA ARG A 504 12.31 -7.57 20.27
C ARG A 504 11.52 -8.37 21.30
N HIS A 505 10.18 -8.33 21.28
CA HIS A 505 9.36 -9.09 22.24
C HIS A 505 9.36 -10.61 21.96
N PHE A 506 9.55 -11.03 20.70
CA PHE A 506 9.74 -12.45 20.39
C PHE A 506 11.14 -12.92 20.81
N GLU A 507 12.15 -12.07 20.61
CA GLU A 507 13.55 -12.35 20.96
C GLU A 507 13.73 -12.53 22.47
N LEU A 508 13.07 -11.70 23.29
CA LEU A 508 13.06 -11.80 24.77
C LEU A 508 12.56 -13.14 25.31
N VAL A 509 11.85 -13.92 24.50
CA VAL A 509 11.35 -15.25 24.84
C VAL A 509 11.97 -16.35 23.96
N GLY A 510 13.10 -16.07 23.30
CA GLY A 510 13.85 -17.04 22.48
C GLY A 510 13.12 -17.50 21.22
N ARG A 511 12.24 -16.66 20.66
CA ARG A 511 11.45 -16.98 19.47
C ARG A 511 11.87 -16.12 18.29
N LYS A 512 11.77 -16.71 17.09
CA LYS A 512 11.91 -15.97 15.84
C LYS A 512 10.79 -14.93 15.74
N GLY A 513 11.16 -13.70 15.39
CA GLY A 513 10.25 -12.61 15.10
C GLY A 513 9.31 -12.91 13.92
N GLN A 514 8.30 -12.06 13.78
CA GLN A 514 7.30 -12.15 12.70
C GLN A 514 7.61 -11.14 11.58
N LYS A 515 6.82 -11.25 10.51
CA LYS A 515 6.73 -10.20 9.50
C LYS A 515 5.56 -9.26 9.83
N VAL A 516 5.58 -8.07 9.24
CA VAL A 516 4.44 -7.14 9.26
C VAL A 516 3.14 -7.83 8.83
N ALA A 517 2.03 -7.39 9.43
CA ALA A 517 0.73 -7.95 9.12
C ALA A 517 0.14 -7.26 7.89
N GLN A 518 -0.37 -8.04 6.94
CA GLN A 518 -1.08 -7.54 5.76
C GLN A 518 -2.44 -6.95 6.17
N ALA A 519 -2.79 -5.80 5.59
CA ALA A 519 -4.08 -5.12 5.74
C ALA A 519 -4.91 -5.12 4.44
N ASP A 520 -4.30 -5.26 3.28
CA ASP A 520 -5.03 -5.21 2.01
C ASP A 520 -5.68 -6.54 1.62
N GLU A 521 -6.79 -6.44 0.88
CA GLU A 521 -7.34 -7.54 0.09
C GLU A 521 -6.90 -7.40 -1.37
N PRO A 522 -6.58 -8.49 -2.08
CA PRO A 522 -6.11 -8.39 -3.47
C PRO A 522 -7.22 -7.95 -4.43
N GLU A 523 -7.23 -6.67 -4.80
CA GLU A 523 -8.15 -6.13 -5.82
C GLU A 523 -7.39 -5.55 -7.02
N ASP A 524 -8.01 -5.67 -8.19
CA ASP A 524 -7.50 -5.08 -9.42
C ASP A 524 -7.80 -3.57 -9.48
N LEU A 525 -6.81 -2.80 -9.87
CA LEU A 525 -6.85 -1.37 -10.04
C LEU A 525 -7.49 -0.95 -11.36
N ALA A 526 -7.84 0.33 -11.47
CA ALA A 526 -8.46 0.90 -12.67
C ALA A 526 -7.61 2.07 -13.22
N PRO A 527 -6.53 1.78 -13.97
CA PRO A 527 -5.81 2.81 -14.71
C PRO A 527 -6.69 3.43 -15.81
N ILE A 528 -6.29 4.59 -16.31
CA ILE A 528 -6.97 5.26 -17.45
C ILE A 528 -6.41 4.78 -18.80
N THR A 529 -5.17 4.31 -18.83
CA THR A 529 -4.51 3.81 -20.04
C THR A 529 -3.92 2.44 -19.75
N SER A 530 -3.81 1.60 -20.80
CA SER A 530 -3.02 0.37 -20.79
C SER A 530 -1.59 0.57 -21.30
N ASP A 531 -1.18 1.80 -21.57
CA ASP A 531 0.15 2.10 -22.09
C ASP A 531 1.22 2.15 -20.99
N TYR A 532 1.54 0.99 -20.40
CA TYR A 532 2.46 0.94 -19.26
C TYR A 532 3.31 -0.33 -19.16
N PHE A 533 4.34 -0.28 -18.32
CA PHE A 533 5.20 -1.41 -17.97
C PHE A 533 4.87 -1.89 -16.56
N GLN A 534 4.37 -3.11 -16.39
CA GLN A 534 3.99 -3.62 -15.06
C GLN A 534 4.70 -4.92 -14.71
N ASN A 535 5.14 -5.04 -13.46
CA ASN A 535 5.58 -6.30 -12.87
C ASN A 535 4.40 -7.15 -12.40
N SER A 536 4.66 -8.31 -11.80
CA SER A 536 3.62 -9.10 -11.16
C SER A 536 3.29 -8.55 -9.76
N PRO A 537 2.05 -8.72 -9.26
CA PRO A 537 0.85 -9.19 -9.97
C PRO A 537 0.34 -8.15 -10.99
N LYS A 538 -0.14 -8.63 -12.14
CA LYS A 538 -0.72 -7.77 -13.20
C LYS A 538 -2.08 -7.22 -12.76
N GLY A 539 -2.40 -6.00 -13.17
CA GLY A 539 -3.67 -5.34 -12.84
C GLY A 539 -3.83 -4.93 -11.37
N LYS A 540 -2.87 -5.24 -10.49
CA LYS A 540 -2.90 -4.94 -9.05
C LYS A 540 -1.67 -4.10 -8.69
N HIS A 541 -1.52 -3.71 -7.42
CA HIS A 541 -0.28 -3.05 -6.99
C HIS A 541 0.93 -3.99 -7.15
N SER A 542 1.78 -3.65 -8.11
CA SER A 542 3.05 -4.34 -8.38
C SER A 542 4.21 -3.63 -7.70
N SER A 543 4.15 -2.30 -7.59
CA SER A 543 5.14 -1.48 -6.89
C SER A 543 4.66 -1.03 -5.52
N ALA A 544 3.41 -0.53 -5.41
CA ALA A 544 2.89 0.11 -4.20
C ALA A 544 3.88 1.13 -3.59
N ALA A 545 4.36 2.09 -4.39
CA ALA A 545 5.30 3.10 -3.94
C ALA A 545 4.60 4.13 -3.03
N GLY A 546 5.25 4.53 -1.93
CA GLY A 546 4.65 5.41 -0.93
C GLY A 546 3.47 4.77 -0.18
N HIS A 547 3.22 5.27 1.04
CA HIS A 547 2.05 4.92 1.83
C HIS A 547 1.82 5.97 2.91
N ALA A 548 0.88 6.89 2.68
CA ALA A 548 0.58 7.96 3.64
C ALA A 548 -0.91 7.92 4.04
N VAL A 549 -1.21 8.16 5.31
CA VAL A 549 -2.60 8.37 5.75
C VAL A 549 -2.95 9.83 5.52
N TYR A 550 -4.17 10.11 5.06
CA TYR A 550 -4.64 11.50 5.02
C TYR A 550 -4.95 12.03 6.44
N THR A 551 -4.09 12.89 6.99
CA THR A 551 -4.12 13.33 8.39
C THR A 551 -4.30 14.86 8.58
N SER A 552 -4.91 15.52 7.59
CA SER A 552 -5.38 16.92 7.70
C SER A 552 -6.91 16.98 7.80
N ARG A 553 -7.47 18.17 7.98
CA ARG A 553 -8.92 18.44 7.96
C ARG A 553 -9.39 19.21 6.73
N ARG A 554 -8.51 19.52 5.78
CA ARG A 554 -8.86 20.24 4.55
C ARG A 554 -9.77 19.44 3.62
N PHE A 555 -9.55 18.13 3.48
CA PHE A 555 -10.40 17.25 2.67
C PHE A 555 -11.73 16.96 3.38
N PRO A 556 -12.75 16.40 2.70
CA PRO A 556 -13.98 15.97 3.36
C PRO A 556 -13.74 14.98 4.50
N LYS A 557 -14.64 14.97 5.51
CA LYS A 557 -14.53 14.13 6.71
C LYS A 557 -14.29 12.64 6.44
N SER A 558 -14.76 12.11 5.32
CA SER A 558 -14.53 10.73 4.87
C SER A 558 -13.07 10.39 4.55
N TRP A 559 -12.17 11.39 4.55
CA TRP A 559 -10.74 11.20 4.35
C TRP A 559 -9.94 11.19 5.65
N TRP A 560 -10.44 11.85 6.70
CA TRP A 560 -9.69 12.14 7.92
C TRP A 560 -9.28 10.87 8.64
N ASN A 561 -7.98 10.56 8.62
CA ASN A 561 -7.40 9.36 9.19
C ASN A 561 -8.05 8.05 8.69
N GLN A 562 -8.63 8.09 7.48
CA GLN A 562 -9.46 7.00 6.93
C GLN A 562 -9.05 6.59 5.53
N ARG A 563 -8.20 7.36 4.84
CA ARG A 563 -7.74 7.06 3.47
C ARG A 563 -6.23 6.90 3.46
N VAL A 564 -5.75 5.85 2.80
CA VAL A 564 -4.30 5.63 2.58
C VAL A 564 -3.94 5.91 1.13
N LEU A 565 -2.90 6.70 0.92
CA LEU A 565 -2.40 7.12 -0.39
C LEU A 565 -1.32 6.12 -0.81
N VAL A 566 -1.60 5.32 -1.84
CA VAL A 566 -0.66 4.31 -2.35
C VAL A 566 -0.42 4.56 -3.84
N CYS A 567 0.82 4.88 -4.20
CA CYS A 567 1.19 5.15 -5.58
C CYS A 567 1.45 3.84 -6.33
N GLU A 568 0.97 3.75 -7.55
CA GLU A 568 1.31 2.69 -8.49
C GLU A 568 1.86 3.35 -9.76
N PRO A 569 3.13 3.78 -9.76
CA PRO A 569 3.76 4.41 -10.92
C PRO A 569 3.65 3.57 -12.20
N PRO A 570 3.80 2.22 -12.17
CA PRO A 570 3.56 1.34 -13.32
C PRO A 570 2.16 1.44 -13.95
N MET A 571 1.17 2.04 -13.29
CA MET A 571 -0.20 2.20 -13.80
C MET A 571 -0.66 3.66 -13.72
N HIS A 572 0.28 4.60 -13.57
CA HIS A 572 0.06 6.04 -13.64
C HIS A 572 -1.01 6.57 -12.69
N LEU A 573 -1.08 6.02 -11.47
CA LEU A 573 -2.13 6.35 -10.51
C LEU A 573 -1.67 6.41 -9.04
N VAL A 574 -2.45 7.13 -8.23
CA VAL A 574 -2.45 7.08 -6.77
C VAL A 574 -3.80 6.56 -6.32
N SER A 575 -3.83 5.36 -5.77
CA SER A 575 -5.03 4.77 -5.17
C SER A 575 -5.26 5.34 -3.77
N ALA A 576 -6.53 5.41 -3.35
CA ALA A 576 -6.93 5.94 -2.05
C ALA A 576 -7.95 5.03 -1.33
N PRO A 577 -7.64 3.75 -1.03
CA PRO A 577 -8.58 2.89 -0.32
C PRO A 577 -8.86 3.38 1.10
N THR A 578 -10.04 3.02 1.60
CA THR A 578 -10.41 3.29 3.00
C THR A 578 -9.63 2.33 3.90
N ILE A 579 -9.02 2.81 4.98
CA ILE A 579 -8.44 1.98 6.03
C ILE A 579 -9.36 1.96 7.25
N THR A 580 -9.61 0.77 7.80
CA THR A 580 -10.46 0.59 8.99
C THR A 580 -9.75 -0.26 10.03
N ARG A 581 -9.93 0.11 11.31
CA ARG A 581 -9.47 -0.67 12.44
C ARG A 581 -10.56 -1.67 12.85
N ASN A 582 -10.18 -2.93 13.04
CA ASN A 582 -11.00 -3.94 13.68
C ASN A 582 -10.21 -4.57 14.84
N GLY A 583 -10.45 -4.06 16.05
CA GLY A 583 -9.68 -4.41 17.24
C GLY A 583 -8.20 -4.03 17.11
N ASP A 584 -7.32 -5.02 17.14
CA ASP A 584 -5.86 -4.87 17.00
C ASP A 584 -5.36 -5.01 15.55
N ARG A 585 -6.27 -5.00 14.56
CA ARG A 585 -5.97 -5.16 13.15
C ARG A 585 -6.41 -3.99 12.31
N PHE A 586 -5.81 -3.87 11.14
CA PHE A 586 -6.27 -3.00 10.07
C PHE A 586 -6.71 -3.82 8.86
N GLN A 587 -7.67 -3.26 8.14
CA GLN A 587 -8.09 -3.74 6.84
C GLN A 587 -8.31 -2.54 5.93
N THR A 588 -7.81 -2.61 4.70
CA THR A 588 -8.19 -1.65 3.67
C THR A 588 -9.33 -2.19 2.83
N THR A 589 -10.18 -1.29 2.33
CA THR A 589 -11.00 -1.63 1.17
C THR A 589 -10.09 -1.81 -0.04
N GLY A 590 -10.58 -2.49 -1.09
CA GLY A 590 -9.83 -2.53 -2.34
C GLY A 590 -10.11 -1.29 -3.20
N PHE A 591 -10.18 -1.45 -4.52
CA PHE A 591 -10.40 -0.34 -5.44
C PHE A 591 -11.79 0.28 -5.25
N GLU A 592 -11.83 1.48 -4.66
CA GLU A 592 -13.02 2.34 -4.67
C GLU A 592 -12.86 3.46 -5.71
N HIS A 593 -11.76 4.21 -5.61
CA HIS A 593 -11.40 5.30 -6.49
C HIS A 593 -9.89 5.58 -6.43
N ASN A 594 -9.40 6.33 -7.43
CA ASN A 594 -8.07 6.90 -7.42
C ASN A 594 -8.14 8.35 -6.90
N LEU A 595 -7.17 8.78 -6.10
CA LEU A 595 -6.93 10.21 -5.86
C LEU A 595 -6.36 10.88 -7.13
N TYR A 596 -5.55 10.15 -7.88
CA TYR A 596 -4.96 10.61 -9.14
C TYR A 596 -4.88 9.43 -10.11
N ALA A 597 -5.18 9.66 -11.38
CA ALA A 597 -4.81 8.77 -12.46
C ALA A 597 -4.63 9.55 -13.76
N SER A 598 -3.74 9.10 -14.64
CA SER A 598 -3.49 9.77 -15.92
C SER A 598 -3.59 8.83 -17.12
N ALA A 599 -3.99 9.39 -18.25
CA ALA A 599 -3.84 8.76 -19.56
C ALA A 599 -2.47 9.01 -20.21
N ASP A 600 -1.64 9.90 -19.63
CA ASP A 600 -0.27 10.15 -20.07
C ASP A 600 0.64 9.01 -19.61
N ALA A 601 1.21 8.25 -20.55
CA ALA A 601 2.06 7.10 -20.28
C ALA A 601 3.40 7.46 -19.60
N TRP A 602 3.71 8.76 -19.45
CA TRP A 602 4.90 9.22 -18.74
C TRP A 602 4.67 9.44 -17.24
N SER A 603 3.42 9.62 -16.81
CA SER A 603 3.15 9.98 -15.41
C SER A 603 3.46 8.83 -14.46
N ALA A 604 4.46 8.98 -13.61
CA ALA A 604 4.93 7.98 -12.68
C ALA A 604 4.91 8.54 -11.25
N PRO A 605 3.74 8.62 -10.59
CA PRO A 605 3.66 9.02 -9.19
C PRO A 605 4.45 8.04 -8.31
N VAL A 606 5.48 8.51 -7.62
CA VAL A 606 6.36 7.68 -6.76
C VAL A 606 6.22 8.00 -5.28
N SER A 607 5.70 9.19 -4.95
CA SER A 607 5.38 9.61 -3.58
C SER A 607 4.14 10.48 -3.58
N ALA A 608 3.25 10.27 -2.61
CA ALA A 608 2.06 11.08 -2.36
C ALA A 608 1.90 11.27 -0.85
N GLU A 609 1.97 12.52 -0.39
CA GLU A 609 2.12 12.88 1.02
C GLU A 609 1.17 14.02 1.40
N VAL A 610 0.73 14.08 2.66
CA VAL A 610 -0.03 15.24 3.16
C VAL A 610 0.95 16.36 3.47
N GLY A 611 0.85 17.46 2.73
CA GLY A 611 1.70 18.63 2.93
C GLY A 611 1.27 19.50 4.11
N PRO A 612 2.06 20.51 4.48
CA PRO A 612 1.81 21.42 5.60
C PRO A 612 0.51 22.24 5.43
N ASP A 613 0.10 22.46 4.19
CA ASP A 613 -1.12 23.16 3.75
C ASP A 613 -2.38 22.27 3.71
N GLY A 614 -2.25 20.99 4.10
CA GLY A 614 -3.34 20.02 4.10
C GLY A 614 -3.72 19.48 2.71
N ALA A 615 -3.03 19.91 1.65
CA ALA A 615 -3.14 19.31 0.32
C ALA A 615 -2.39 17.97 0.28
N VAL A 616 -2.72 17.12 -0.69
CA VAL A 616 -1.86 16.00 -1.04
C VAL A 616 -0.86 16.45 -2.09
N TRP A 617 0.42 16.33 -1.77
CA TRP A 617 1.53 16.62 -2.66
C TRP A 617 2.02 15.34 -3.29
N MET A 618 2.22 15.37 -4.60
CA MET A 618 2.59 14.20 -5.40
C MET A 618 3.89 14.49 -6.16
N ALA A 619 4.91 13.67 -5.91
CA ALA A 619 6.10 13.61 -6.74
C ALA A 619 5.83 12.66 -7.92
N ASP A 620 5.71 13.24 -9.11
CA ASP A 620 5.63 12.53 -10.37
C ASP A 620 7.04 12.46 -10.97
N TRP A 621 7.61 11.25 -10.97
CA TRP A 621 8.93 11.00 -11.56
C TRP A 621 8.94 11.32 -13.06
N TYR A 622 7.77 11.34 -13.72
CA TYR A 622 7.58 11.66 -15.13
C TYR A 622 8.55 10.94 -16.08
N ASN A 623 8.47 9.61 -16.10
CA ASN A 623 9.39 8.74 -16.81
C ASN A 623 8.63 7.59 -17.47
N PRO A 624 8.85 7.30 -18.76
CA PRO A 624 8.10 6.24 -19.44
C PRO A 624 8.56 4.85 -19.01
N ILE A 625 9.72 4.72 -18.36
CA ILE A 625 10.19 3.49 -17.72
C ILE A 625 10.51 3.76 -16.24
N CYS A 626 9.49 3.71 -15.39
CA CYS A 626 9.67 3.75 -13.94
C CYS A 626 10.07 2.40 -13.32
N ASN A 627 9.73 1.28 -13.97
CA ASN A 627 10.01 -0.05 -13.42
C ASN A 627 11.50 -0.35 -13.43
N HIS A 628 12.00 -0.92 -12.34
CA HIS A 628 13.41 -1.29 -12.25
C HIS A 628 13.77 -2.41 -13.22
N ASN A 629 12.97 -3.50 -13.20
CA ASN A 629 13.10 -4.66 -14.08
C ASN A 629 11.72 -5.12 -14.54
N PRO A 630 11.16 -4.59 -15.64
CA PRO A 630 9.80 -4.92 -16.08
C PRO A 630 9.64 -6.40 -16.48
N TYR A 631 10.71 -7.09 -16.92
CA TYR A 631 10.72 -8.49 -17.41
C TYR A 631 12.02 -9.23 -17.07
N ARG A 632 11.98 -10.31 -16.29
CA ARG A 632 13.23 -10.85 -15.70
C ARG A 632 14.24 -11.46 -16.69
N ASP A 633 13.80 -11.91 -17.86
CA ASP A 633 14.57 -12.83 -18.72
C ASP A 633 15.04 -12.23 -20.07
N HIS A 634 14.86 -10.92 -20.29
CA HIS A 634 14.89 -10.36 -21.65
C HIS A 634 15.76 -9.12 -21.86
N PHE A 635 16.61 -8.73 -20.90
CA PHE A 635 17.44 -7.54 -21.07
C PHE A 635 18.73 -7.53 -20.24
N GLU A 636 19.67 -6.69 -20.68
CA GLU A 636 20.90 -6.36 -19.97
C GLU A 636 20.61 -5.49 -18.75
N ARG A 637 21.26 -5.79 -17.62
CA ARG A 637 21.15 -5.02 -16.39
C ARG A 637 22.42 -4.24 -16.12
N GLY A 638 22.27 -3.05 -15.54
CA GLY A 638 23.38 -2.23 -15.08
C GLY A 638 23.80 -2.53 -13.65
N GLU A 639 24.72 -1.70 -13.15
CA GLU A 639 25.42 -1.86 -11.87
C GLU A 639 24.46 -1.81 -10.67
N GLY A 640 23.37 -1.06 -10.76
CA GLY A 640 22.31 -1.07 -9.74
C GLY A 640 21.23 -2.13 -9.94
N ASN A 641 21.49 -3.15 -10.77
CA ASN A 641 20.59 -4.27 -11.10
C ASN A 641 19.30 -3.88 -11.85
N ALA A 642 19.23 -2.72 -12.48
CA ALA A 642 18.08 -2.29 -13.28
C ALA A 642 18.25 -2.58 -14.78
N LEU A 643 17.16 -2.57 -15.53
CA LEU A 643 17.19 -2.52 -17.01
C LEU A 643 18.02 -1.32 -17.50
N ARG A 644 19.00 -1.58 -18.37
CA ARG A 644 19.68 -0.55 -19.18
C ARG A 644 18.84 -0.21 -20.40
N SER A 645 18.47 1.07 -20.56
CA SER A 645 17.69 1.55 -21.69
C SER A 645 17.86 3.07 -21.86
N ASP A 646 17.98 3.51 -23.12
CA ASP A 646 17.98 4.93 -23.52
C ASP A 646 16.60 5.58 -23.39
N ASP A 647 15.56 4.80 -23.14
CA ASP A 647 14.21 5.29 -22.86
C ASP A 647 14.02 5.76 -21.40
N ARG A 648 15.00 5.56 -20.51
CA ARG A 648 14.94 6.12 -19.15
C ARG A 648 15.28 7.60 -19.18
N ASP A 649 14.27 8.42 -18.93
CA ASP A 649 14.42 9.88 -18.95
C ASP A 649 15.28 10.41 -17.80
N ARG A 650 15.95 11.54 -18.03
CA ARG A 650 16.78 12.25 -17.04
C ARG A 650 16.61 13.76 -17.07
N ASP A 651 15.59 14.25 -17.76
CA ASP A 651 15.40 15.67 -18.06
C ASP A 651 14.07 16.21 -17.52
N HIS A 652 13.14 15.34 -17.10
CA HIS A 652 11.80 15.71 -16.66
C HIS A 652 11.51 15.28 -15.22
N GLY A 653 10.52 15.94 -14.61
CA GLY A 653 10.07 15.62 -13.25
C GLY A 653 9.11 16.68 -12.74
N ARG A 654 8.08 16.27 -12.00
CA ARG A 654 6.98 17.19 -11.64
C ARG A 654 6.52 16.99 -10.22
N ILE A 655 6.08 18.09 -9.62
CA ILE A 655 5.45 18.10 -8.30
C ILE A 655 4.08 18.75 -8.44
N TYR A 656 3.06 18.06 -7.97
CA TYR A 656 1.68 18.51 -8.02
C TYR A 656 1.07 18.63 -6.62
N ARG A 657 0.12 19.54 -6.47
CA ARG A 657 -0.79 19.66 -5.31
C ARG A 657 -2.19 19.22 -5.72
N ILE A 658 -2.84 18.39 -4.90
CA ILE A 658 -4.21 17.93 -5.10
C ILE A 658 -5.03 18.27 -3.85
N TYR A 659 -6.14 18.95 -4.02
CA TYR A 659 -6.99 19.40 -2.92
C TYR A 659 -8.43 19.71 -3.37
N PRO A 660 -9.42 19.78 -2.45
CA PRO A 660 -10.79 20.11 -2.80
C PRO A 660 -10.90 21.56 -3.30
N THR A 661 -11.59 21.75 -4.41
CA THR A 661 -11.74 23.06 -5.07
C THR A 661 -12.35 24.09 -4.10
N GLY A 662 -11.75 25.28 -4.04
CA GLY A 662 -12.25 26.38 -3.22
C GLY A 662 -11.99 26.24 -1.71
N THR A 663 -11.19 25.26 -1.27
CA THR A 663 -10.76 25.16 0.13
C THR A 663 -9.46 25.93 0.37
N PRO A 664 -9.35 26.71 1.46
CA PRO A 664 -8.12 27.41 1.80
C PRO A 664 -7.04 26.41 2.25
N ASP A 665 -5.78 26.85 2.18
CA ASP A 665 -4.65 26.13 2.75
C ASP A 665 -4.74 26.11 4.28
N ASP A 666 -4.29 25.01 4.91
CA ASP A 666 -4.10 24.97 6.36
C ASP A 666 -3.06 26.05 6.76
N PRO A 667 -3.28 26.79 7.87
CA PRO A 667 -2.36 27.84 8.29
C PRO A 667 -1.04 27.26 8.81
N TYR A 668 0.06 27.99 8.65
CA TYR A 668 1.38 27.57 9.13
C TYR A 668 1.58 28.20 10.51
N PRO A 669 1.57 27.41 11.61
CA PRO A 669 1.65 27.95 12.96
C PRO A 669 3.08 28.42 13.29
N ASP A 670 3.19 29.40 14.18
CA ASP A 670 4.46 29.76 14.80
C ASP A 670 4.86 28.68 15.82
N LEU A 671 6.08 28.15 15.69
CA LEU A 671 6.63 27.13 16.59
C LEU A 671 7.85 27.64 17.39
N THR A 672 8.11 28.94 17.37
CA THR A 672 9.30 29.53 18.01
C THR A 672 9.21 29.56 19.54
N SER A 673 8.00 29.63 20.12
CA SER A 673 7.77 29.68 21.56
C SER A 673 7.13 28.39 22.11
N GLU A 674 7.24 28.16 23.43
CA GLU A 674 6.55 27.04 24.10
C GLU A 674 5.03 27.18 24.01
N GLN A 675 4.52 28.40 24.20
CA GLN A 675 3.09 28.71 24.14
C GLN A 675 2.51 28.42 22.75
N SER A 676 3.17 28.90 21.70
CA SER A 676 2.71 28.69 20.32
C SER A 676 2.82 27.22 19.90
N ALA A 677 3.85 26.50 20.38
CA ALA A 677 3.93 25.05 20.20
C ALA A 677 2.80 24.30 20.94
N LEU A 678 2.40 24.72 22.15
CA LEU A 678 1.25 24.14 22.85
C LEU A 678 -0.06 24.31 22.07
N GLU A 679 -0.30 25.50 21.52
CA GLU A 679 -1.46 25.80 20.68
C GLU A 679 -1.47 24.95 19.40
N ALA A 680 -0.31 24.77 18.78
CA ALA A 680 -0.16 23.96 17.57
C ALA A 680 -0.42 22.45 17.78
N LEU A 681 -0.50 21.94 19.02
CA LEU A 681 -0.93 20.56 19.27
C LEU A 681 -2.40 20.30 18.90
N GLU A 682 -3.20 21.35 18.73
CA GLU A 682 -4.60 21.23 18.29
C GLU A 682 -4.77 21.33 16.78
N HIS A 683 -3.70 21.70 16.06
CA HIS A 683 -3.72 21.99 14.64
C HIS A 683 -4.41 20.88 13.81
N PRO A 684 -5.24 21.21 12.78
CA PRO A 684 -5.95 20.21 11.98
C PRO A 684 -5.04 19.19 11.29
N ASN A 685 -3.83 19.61 10.92
CA ASN A 685 -2.82 18.79 10.25
C ASN A 685 -1.85 18.13 11.23
N LEU A 686 -1.70 16.80 11.16
CA LEU A 686 -0.76 16.02 11.98
C LEU A 686 0.69 16.48 11.84
N PHE A 687 1.12 16.92 10.66
CA PHE A 687 2.48 17.40 10.42
C PHE A 687 2.87 18.45 11.47
N TRP A 688 2.06 19.51 11.60
CA TRP A 688 2.30 20.59 12.55
C TRP A 688 2.23 20.14 14.01
N ARG A 689 1.34 19.19 14.33
CA ARG A 689 1.27 18.62 15.69
C ARG A 689 2.53 17.86 16.06
N LEU A 690 3.10 17.09 15.13
CA LEU A 690 4.37 16.38 15.35
C LEU A 690 5.55 17.35 15.43
N MET A 691 5.54 18.47 14.69
CA MET A 691 6.55 19.51 14.85
C MET A 691 6.48 20.14 16.24
N ALA A 692 5.28 20.57 16.64
CA ALA A 692 5.02 21.12 17.96
C ALA A 692 5.41 20.16 19.10
N GLN A 693 5.03 18.88 18.97
CA GLN A 693 5.39 17.84 19.93
C GLN A 693 6.92 17.72 20.10
N ARG A 694 7.68 17.76 19.00
CA ARG A 694 9.15 17.71 19.03
C ARG A 694 9.75 18.95 19.70
N VAL A 695 9.25 20.14 19.38
CA VAL A 695 9.69 21.39 20.01
C VAL A 695 9.47 21.33 21.52
N LEU A 696 8.29 20.87 21.96
CA LEU A 696 7.97 20.74 23.39
C LEU A 696 8.84 19.69 24.09
N ALA A 697 9.10 18.53 23.45
CA ALA A 697 9.98 17.50 23.99
C ALA A 697 11.45 17.97 24.12
N GLN A 698 11.88 18.92 23.29
CA GLN A 698 13.22 19.51 23.36
C GLN A 698 13.34 20.61 24.41
N LYS A 699 12.26 21.39 24.64
CA LYS A 699 12.28 22.56 25.52
C LYS A 699 11.85 22.25 26.96
N LEU A 700 11.00 21.25 27.17
CA LEU A 700 10.35 21.00 28.46
C LEU A 700 10.72 19.65 29.07
N GLU A 701 10.82 19.64 30.40
CA GLU A 701 10.97 18.42 31.19
C GLU A 701 9.71 17.54 31.14
N SER A 702 9.91 16.22 31.19
CA SER A 702 8.82 15.21 31.16
C SER A 702 7.72 15.48 32.20
N ARG A 703 8.09 15.90 33.43
CA ARG A 703 7.11 16.24 34.50
C ARG A 703 6.22 17.43 34.14
N THR A 704 6.76 18.41 33.41
CA THR A 704 6.05 19.61 33.00
C THR A 704 5.06 19.27 31.88
N LEU A 705 5.48 18.43 30.93
CA LEU A 705 4.61 17.92 29.87
C LEU A 705 3.43 17.11 30.44
N VAL A 706 3.67 16.28 31.46
CA VAL A 706 2.61 15.54 32.17
C VAL A 706 1.66 16.48 32.90
N ALA A 707 2.17 17.55 33.54
CA ALA A 707 1.33 18.55 34.20
C ALA A 707 0.42 19.27 33.18
N ALA A 708 0.99 19.74 32.06
CA ALA A 708 0.22 20.34 30.98
C ALA A 708 -0.84 19.38 30.40
N ALA A 709 -0.51 18.09 30.28
CA ALA A 709 -1.45 17.07 29.81
C ALA A 709 -2.67 16.91 30.75
N ARG A 710 -2.48 17.12 32.06
CA ARG A 710 -3.55 17.09 33.08
C ARG A 710 -4.43 18.32 33.04
N GLU A 711 -3.88 19.47 32.65
CA GLU A 711 -4.59 20.74 32.61
C GLU A 711 -5.43 20.92 31.33
N THR A 712 -4.98 20.36 30.20
CA THR A 712 -5.72 20.48 28.94
C THR A 712 -7.01 19.64 28.91
N SER A 713 -8.08 20.24 28.39
CA SER A 713 -9.35 19.57 28.09
C SER A 713 -9.34 18.83 26.74
N SER A 714 -8.35 19.08 25.89
CA SER A 714 -8.25 18.53 24.56
C SER A 714 -7.60 17.15 24.58
N ALA A 715 -8.34 16.11 24.20
CA ALA A 715 -7.81 14.74 24.11
C ALA A 715 -6.63 14.65 23.13
N ARG A 716 -6.66 15.44 22.06
CA ARG A 716 -5.60 15.51 21.05
C ARG A 716 -4.32 16.12 21.63
N ALA A 717 -4.41 17.31 22.23
CA ALA A 717 -3.24 17.95 22.84
C ALA A 717 -2.68 17.08 23.98
N ARG A 718 -3.56 16.50 24.79
CA ARG A 718 -3.19 15.56 25.86
C ARG A 718 -2.39 14.37 25.36
N PHE A 719 -2.81 13.75 24.26
CA PHE A 719 -2.09 12.63 23.65
C PHE A 719 -0.67 13.03 23.25
N HIS A 720 -0.52 14.12 22.50
CA HIS A 720 0.79 14.59 22.05
C HIS A 720 1.70 14.99 23.22
N LEU A 721 1.17 15.63 24.27
CA LEU A 721 1.93 15.96 25.48
C LEU A 721 2.43 14.70 26.21
N LEU A 722 1.60 13.66 26.28
CA LEU A 722 2.02 12.39 26.89
C LEU A 722 3.04 11.64 26.04
N ALA A 723 2.89 11.65 24.71
CA ALA A 723 3.89 11.13 23.80
C ALA A 723 5.22 11.89 23.92
N ALA A 724 5.20 13.23 23.99
CA ALA A 724 6.37 14.06 24.25
C ALA A 724 7.01 13.75 25.62
N SER A 725 6.20 13.53 26.66
CA SER A 725 6.72 13.22 28.00
C SER A 725 7.44 11.87 28.08
N ALA A 726 7.15 10.97 27.14
CA ALA A 726 7.75 9.65 27.00
C ALA A 726 8.71 9.56 25.80
N HIS A 727 9.24 10.70 25.35
CA HIS A 727 10.19 10.79 24.25
C HIS A 727 11.38 9.84 24.47
N ARG A 728 11.63 8.98 23.48
CA ARG A 728 12.63 7.90 23.44
C ARG A 728 12.37 6.72 24.39
N GLU A 729 11.22 6.65 25.06
CA GLU A 729 10.89 5.59 26.03
C GLU A 729 9.75 4.68 25.58
N THR A 730 9.18 4.95 24.40
CA THR A 730 8.09 4.20 23.81
C THR A 730 8.43 3.68 22.43
N ASP A 731 7.50 2.89 21.88
CA ASP A 731 7.44 2.54 20.47
C ASP A 731 6.08 2.91 19.86
N ALA A 732 5.91 2.69 18.57
CA ALA A 732 4.66 2.92 17.86
C ALA A 732 3.45 2.18 18.47
N THR A 733 3.63 0.95 18.98
CA THR A 733 2.53 0.18 19.59
C THR A 733 2.12 0.80 20.93
N GLN A 734 3.09 1.17 21.75
CA GLN A 734 2.85 1.80 23.05
C GLN A 734 2.27 3.21 22.88
N THR A 735 2.67 3.94 21.85
CA THR A 735 2.12 5.25 21.52
C THR A 735 0.66 5.16 21.07
N ALA A 736 0.33 4.24 20.15
CA ALA A 736 -1.05 3.96 19.77
C ALA A 736 -1.94 3.58 20.97
N ALA A 737 -1.38 2.85 21.93
CA ALA A 737 -2.08 2.56 23.18
C ALA A 737 -2.31 3.79 24.06
N ILE A 738 -1.43 4.80 24.07
CA ILE A 738 -1.69 6.08 24.76
C ILE A 738 -2.91 6.77 24.12
N ALA A 739 -2.96 6.87 22.79
CA ALA A 739 -4.09 7.49 22.08
C ALA A 739 -5.43 6.82 22.44
N HIS A 740 -5.50 5.49 22.35
CA HIS A 740 -6.72 4.74 22.67
C HIS A 740 -7.12 4.80 24.14
N ARG A 741 -6.17 4.91 25.08
CA ARG A 741 -6.47 5.10 26.50
C ARG A 741 -7.15 6.43 26.79
N LEU A 742 -6.97 7.43 25.94
CA LEU A 742 -7.47 8.79 26.10
C LEU A 742 -8.76 9.06 25.31
N GLY A 743 -9.34 8.02 24.68
CA GLY A 743 -10.50 8.19 23.80
C GLY A 743 -10.17 9.03 22.56
N PHE A 744 -8.91 9.04 22.11
CA PHE A 744 -8.53 9.77 20.90
C PHE A 744 -9.34 9.22 19.71
N GLY A 745 -10.17 10.08 19.11
CA GLY A 745 -11.11 9.72 18.04
C GLY A 745 -12.59 9.69 18.46
N ASP A 746 -12.88 9.59 19.76
CA ASP A 746 -14.24 9.60 20.31
C ASP A 746 -14.65 11.04 20.68
N ALA A 747 -15.06 11.81 19.66
CA ALA A 747 -15.36 13.25 19.80
C ALA A 747 -16.47 13.59 20.81
N ASP A 748 -17.27 12.61 21.23
CA ASP A 748 -18.45 12.79 22.08
C ASP A 748 -18.21 12.50 23.58
N GLU A 749 -17.01 12.01 23.97
CA GLU A 749 -16.70 11.72 25.38
C GLU A 749 -15.75 12.75 26.01
N PRO A 750 -16.04 13.26 27.22
CA PRO A 750 -15.19 14.25 27.85
C PRO A 750 -13.85 13.62 28.27
N ALA A 751 -12.75 14.32 27.98
CA ALA A 751 -11.41 13.85 28.29
C ALA A 751 -11.22 13.52 29.80
N SER A 752 -12.01 14.12 30.70
CA SER A 752 -12.00 13.81 32.15
C SER A 752 -12.35 12.36 32.50
N LYS A 753 -12.97 11.60 31.59
CA LYS A 753 -13.29 10.17 31.77
C LYS A 753 -12.04 9.28 31.75
N TYR A 754 -10.95 9.74 31.14
CA TYR A 754 -9.75 8.95 30.91
C TYR A 754 -8.60 9.38 31.82
N PRO A 755 -8.22 8.58 32.84
CA PRO A 755 -7.18 8.95 33.78
C PRO A 755 -5.80 8.96 33.11
N ILE A 756 -5.00 9.99 33.44
CA ILE A 756 -3.63 10.12 32.95
C ILE A 756 -2.71 9.27 33.81
N VAL A 757 -2.05 8.31 33.16
CA VAL A 757 -0.96 7.55 33.76
C VAL A 757 0.30 7.78 32.92
N PRO A 758 1.31 8.48 33.47
CA PRO A 758 2.60 8.64 32.80
C PRO A 758 3.23 7.28 32.54
N VAL A 759 3.87 7.11 31.38
CA VAL A 759 4.51 5.84 30.98
C VAL A 759 5.50 5.35 32.05
N ARG A 760 6.32 6.26 32.58
CA ARG A 760 7.30 5.98 33.65
C ARG A 760 6.67 5.53 34.98
N SER A 761 5.37 5.70 35.17
CA SER A 761 4.65 5.34 36.39
C SER A 761 3.85 4.03 36.24
N GLU A 762 3.94 3.36 35.09
CA GLU A 762 3.21 2.12 34.84
C GLU A 762 3.84 0.94 35.58
N THR A 763 3.15 0.45 36.60
CA THR A 763 3.59 -0.73 37.37
C THR A 763 3.18 -2.04 36.68
N LEU A 764 3.87 -3.14 37.00
CA LEU A 764 3.50 -4.48 36.52
C LEU A 764 2.06 -4.85 36.89
N LYS A 765 1.63 -4.49 38.10
CA LYS A 765 0.25 -4.68 38.57
C LYS A 765 -0.75 -3.96 37.66
N LEU A 766 -0.50 -2.68 37.36
CA LEU A 766 -1.37 -1.91 36.48
C LEU A 766 -1.41 -2.49 35.05
N ASN A 767 -0.27 -2.90 34.51
CA ASN A 767 -0.22 -3.51 33.18
C ASN A 767 -0.96 -4.87 33.14
N LEU A 768 -0.86 -5.66 34.20
CA LEU A 768 -1.66 -6.88 34.34
C LEU A 768 -3.16 -6.58 34.42
N GLU A 769 -3.58 -5.60 35.24
CA GLU A 769 -4.97 -5.17 35.34
C GLU A 769 -5.52 -4.73 33.96
N ARG A 770 -4.75 -3.93 33.21
CA ARG A 770 -5.13 -3.50 31.86
C ARG A 770 -5.22 -4.66 30.88
N ALA A 771 -4.24 -5.56 30.85
CA ALA A 771 -4.26 -6.72 29.96
C ALA A 771 -5.47 -7.64 30.24
N CYS A 772 -5.88 -7.75 31.51
CA CYS A 772 -6.96 -8.59 31.98
C CYS A 772 -8.37 -7.99 31.83
N ASP A 773 -8.52 -6.70 31.52
CA ASP A 773 -9.81 -6.03 31.46
C ASP A 773 -10.45 -6.16 30.05
N PRO A 774 -11.51 -6.97 29.87
CA PRO A 774 -12.14 -7.18 28.56
C PRO A 774 -12.91 -5.95 28.06
N GLY A 775 -13.19 -4.96 28.92
CA GLY A 775 -13.83 -3.70 28.54
C GLY A 775 -12.88 -2.71 27.89
N ARG A 776 -11.56 -2.96 27.93
CA ARG A 776 -10.54 -2.08 27.33
C ARG A 776 -10.35 -2.33 25.84
N ASN A 777 -9.91 -1.27 25.16
CA ASN A 777 -9.50 -1.34 23.76
C ASN A 777 -8.40 -2.42 23.57
N PRO A 778 -8.53 -3.31 22.56
CA PRO A 778 -7.54 -4.36 22.31
C PRO A 778 -6.10 -3.87 22.13
N MET A 779 -5.88 -2.66 21.60
CA MET A 779 -4.55 -2.07 21.48
C MET A 779 -3.92 -1.74 22.84
N ASP A 780 -4.70 -1.17 23.77
CA ASP A 780 -4.24 -0.89 25.15
C ASP A 780 -3.87 -2.19 25.86
N ARG A 781 -4.75 -3.20 25.79
CA ARG A 781 -4.48 -4.52 26.34
C ARG A 781 -3.22 -5.16 25.74
N LYS A 782 -3.02 -5.00 24.42
CA LYS A 782 -1.85 -5.53 23.71
C LYS A 782 -0.56 -4.86 24.20
N ALA A 783 -0.52 -3.53 24.26
CA ALA A 783 0.65 -2.81 24.76
C ALA A 783 0.95 -3.13 26.23
N ALA A 784 -0.08 -3.22 27.07
CA ALA A 784 0.08 -3.63 28.47
C ALA A 784 0.66 -5.05 28.60
N ALA A 785 0.19 -6.00 27.80
CA ALA A 785 0.77 -7.35 27.75
C ALA A 785 2.23 -7.34 27.28
N LEU A 786 2.61 -6.49 26.31
CA LEU A 786 4.00 -6.34 25.87
C LEU A 786 4.91 -5.73 26.95
N ARG A 787 4.40 -4.82 27.80
CA ARG A 787 5.12 -4.35 29.00
C ARG A 787 5.40 -5.48 29.99
N LEU A 788 4.52 -6.48 30.10
CA LEU A 788 4.79 -7.68 30.90
C LEU A 788 5.90 -8.54 30.27
N VAL A 789 5.99 -8.61 28.93
CA VAL A 789 7.10 -9.31 28.25
C VAL A 789 8.46 -8.67 28.54
N GLU A 790 8.50 -7.34 28.64
CA GLU A 790 9.72 -6.58 28.97
C GLU A 790 10.18 -6.80 30.42
N ALA A 791 9.31 -7.27 31.30
CA ALA A 791 9.61 -7.46 32.71
C ALA A 791 10.50 -8.68 32.99
N ASP A 792 11.13 -8.66 34.16
CA ASP A 792 11.82 -9.83 34.69
C ASP A 792 10.84 -10.98 34.97
N PRO A 793 11.27 -12.24 34.84
CA PRO A 793 10.41 -13.39 35.14
C PRO A 793 9.85 -13.34 36.58
N ASP A 794 8.52 -13.38 36.71
CA ASP A 794 7.81 -13.37 37.99
C ASP A 794 6.78 -14.52 38.03
N PRO A 795 6.89 -15.48 38.97
CA PRO A 795 5.92 -16.56 39.12
C PRO A 795 4.48 -16.08 39.36
N GLN A 796 4.27 -14.99 40.09
CA GLN A 796 2.92 -14.49 40.36
C GLN A 796 2.25 -14.01 39.07
N LEU A 797 2.98 -13.29 38.20
CA LEU A 797 2.48 -12.89 36.88
C LEU A 797 2.11 -14.10 36.01
N GLY A 798 2.95 -15.14 35.98
CA GLY A 798 2.66 -16.37 35.24
C GLY A 798 1.36 -17.04 35.68
N LYS A 799 1.11 -17.07 36.99
CA LYS A 799 -0.13 -17.61 37.58
C LYS A 799 -1.36 -16.77 37.22
N ASP A 800 -1.25 -15.45 37.25
CA ASP A 800 -2.38 -14.56 36.95
C ASP A 800 -2.71 -14.52 35.45
N LEU A 801 -1.70 -14.59 34.57
CA LEU A 801 -1.90 -14.73 33.13
C LEU A 801 -2.57 -16.06 32.75
N LEU A 802 -2.31 -17.16 33.49
CA LEU A 802 -3.05 -18.41 33.31
C LEU A 802 -4.55 -18.22 33.60
N LYS A 803 -4.89 -17.48 34.66
CA LYS A 803 -6.29 -17.20 35.01
C LYS A 803 -6.97 -16.47 33.85
N LEU A 804 -6.35 -15.42 33.32
CA LEU A 804 -6.85 -14.66 32.17
C LEU A 804 -7.13 -15.56 30.96
N VAL A 805 -6.16 -16.37 30.55
CA VAL A 805 -6.29 -17.25 29.37
C VAL A 805 -7.43 -18.26 29.54
N ILE A 806 -7.68 -18.73 30.77
CA ILE A 806 -8.77 -19.66 31.06
C ILE A 806 -10.12 -18.96 31.15
N SER A 807 -10.19 -17.78 31.78
CA SER A 807 -11.44 -17.08 32.03
C SER A 807 -12.00 -16.37 30.79
N GLU A 808 -11.17 -16.11 29.77
CA GLU A 808 -11.58 -15.35 28.58
C GLU A 808 -11.30 -16.12 27.26
N PRO A 809 -12.13 -17.12 26.90
CA PRO A 809 -11.98 -17.84 25.63
C PRO A 809 -12.07 -16.95 24.38
N SER A 810 -12.74 -15.80 24.47
CA SER A 810 -12.87 -14.82 23.39
C SER A 810 -11.53 -14.22 22.96
N LEU A 811 -10.48 -14.25 23.79
CA LEU A 811 -9.14 -13.82 23.44
C LEU A 811 -8.64 -14.45 22.13
N ALA A 812 -9.03 -15.69 21.84
CA ALA A 812 -8.65 -16.40 20.62
C ALA A 812 -9.11 -15.69 19.32
N ARG A 813 -10.06 -14.75 19.38
CA ARG A 813 -10.52 -13.96 18.22
C ARG A 813 -9.58 -12.79 17.89
N SER A 814 -8.86 -12.26 18.88
CA SER A 814 -7.91 -11.14 18.73
C SER A 814 -6.49 -11.65 18.51
N LYS A 815 -6.05 -11.72 17.26
CA LYS A 815 -4.83 -12.44 16.87
C LYS A 815 -3.56 -11.88 17.54
N HIS A 816 -3.37 -10.57 17.51
CA HIS A 816 -2.13 -9.96 17.98
C HIS A 816 -2.14 -9.76 19.50
N LEU A 817 -3.28 -9.45 20.11
CA LEU A 817 -3.49 -9.43 21.56
C LEU A 817 -3.25 -10.83 22.16
N ALA A 818 -3.82 -11.87 21.57
CA ALA A 818 -3.57 -13.25 22.02
C ALA A 818 -2.10 -13.64 21.87
N ASP A 819 -1.41 -13.13 20.85
CA ASP A 819 0.03 -13.34 20.70
C ASP A 819 0.84 -12.57 21.75
N ALA A 820 0.50 -11.32 22.08
CA ALA A 820 1.15 -10.56 23.14
C ALA A 820 0.98 -11.23 24.52
N ILE A 821 -0.25 -11.66 24.86
CA ILE A 821 -0.52 -12.41 26.10
C ILE A 821 0.26 -13.74 26.11
N ARG A 822 0.33 -14.44 24.98
CA ARG A 822 1.12 -15.66 24.84
C ARG A 822 2.61 -15.39 25.09
N LEU A 823 3.18 -14.32 24.54
CA LEU A 823 4.57 -13.94 24.80
C LEU A 823 4.79 -13.63 26.29
N ALA A 824 3.86 -12.91 26.93
CA ALA A 824 3.94 -12.61 28.37
C ALA A 824 3.93 -13.90 29.21
N VAL A 825 3.10 -14.88 28.87
CA VAL A 825 3.11 -16.19 29.54
C VAL A 825 4.44 -16.92 29.36
N ILE A 826 5.01 -16.91 28.15
CA ILE A 826 6.29 -17.58 27.88
C ILE A 826 7.44 -16.91 28.64
N ARG A 827 7.36 -15.58 28.86
CA ARG A 827 8.32 -14.82 29.68
C ARG A 827 8.25 -15.19 31.16
N HIS A 828 7.09 -15.61 31.66
CA HIS A 828 6.85 -15.96 33.08
C HIS A 828 6.46 -17.45 33.26
N PRO A 829 7.32 -18.41 32.87
CA PRO A 829 6.94 -19.82 32.73
C PRO A 829 6.72 -20.55 34.06
N GLU A 830 7.48 -20.23 35.11
CA GLU A 830 7.47 -20.92 36.42
C GLU A 830 6.06 -21.00 37.03
N GLY A 831 5.46 -19.83 37.32
CA GLY A 831 4.16 -19.80 37.98
C GLY A 831 3.00 -20.24 37.08
N PHE A 832 3.12 -20.04 35.76
CA PHE A 832 2.16 -20.56 34.79
C PHE A 832 2.11 -22.09 34.82
N LEU A 833 3.27 -22.75 34.70
CA LEU A 833 3.38 -24.21 34.68
C LEU A 833 3.00 -24.82 36.04
N ARG A 834 3.45 -24.21 37.15
CA ARG A 834 3.10 -24.65 38.51
C ARG A 834 1.60 -24.61 38.74
N ALA A 835 0.95 -23.48 38.45
CA ALA A 835 -0.49 -23.33 38.61
C ALA A 835 -1.29 -24.28 37.69
N LEU A 836 -0.75 -24.60 36.52
CA LEU A 836 -1.37 -25.54 35.59
C LEU A 836 -1.25 -27.00 36.06
N LEU A 837 -0.14 -27.40 36.68
CA LEU A 837 0.06 -28.73 37.27
C LEU A 837 -0.83 -28.96 38.51
N GLU A 838 -1.05 -27.91 39.32
CA GLU A 838 -1.92 -27.96 40.50
C GLU A 838 -3.41 -28.12 40.11
N LYS A 839 -3.79 -27.67 38.92
CA LYS A 839 -5.17 -27.71 38.44
C LYS A 839 -5.47 -29.08 37.84
N LYS A 840 -6.23 -29.94 38.55
CA LYS A 840 -6.84 -31.14 37.98
C LYS A 840 -7.75 -30.73 36.81
N GLN A 841 -7.27 -30.85 35.57
CA GLN A 841 -8.03 -30.44 34.39
C GLN A 841 -9.00 -31.57 33.98
N ASP A 842 -10.26 -31.44 34.39
CA ASP A 842 -11.36 -32.25 33.86
C ASP A 842 -12.04 -31.51 32.69
N GLY A 843 -11.48 -31.62 31.48
CA GLY A 843 -12.09 -31.03 30.27
C GLY A 843 -11.15 -30.86 29.06
N LYS A 844 -11.72 -30.61 27.87
CA LYS A 844 -10.94 -30.30 26.65
C LYS A 844 -10.30 -28.91 26.77
N VAL A 845 -8.97 -28.85 26.65
CA VAL A 845 -8.20 -27.60 26.61
C VAL A 845 -8.47 -26.85 25.30
N GLY A 846 -8.80 -25.56 25.38
CA GLY A 846 -9.00 -24.71 24.20
C GLY A 846 -7.71 -24.50 23.40
N ALA A 847 -7.84 -24.30 22.08
CA ALA A 847 -6.70 -24.23 21.15
C ALA A 847 -5.62 -23.19 21.53
N LEU A 848 -6.02 -22.03 22.08
CA LEU A 848 -5.09 -21.00 22.52
C LEU A 848 -4.22 -21.47 23.69
N LEU A 849 -4.82 -22.05 24.73
CA LEU A 849 -4.09 -22.55 25.89
C LEU A 849 -3.17 -23.72 25.51
N SER A 850 -3.62 -24.64 24.64
CA SER A 850 -2.76 -25.71 24.11
C SER A 850 -1.53 -25.15 23.38
N ARG A 851 -1.71 -24.09 22.58
CA ARG A 851 -0.61 -23.42 21.87
C ARG A 851 0.35 -22.74 22.84
N ILE A 852 -0.16 -22.08 23.89
CA ILE A 852 0.64 -21.45 24.94
C ILE A 852 1.48 -22.50 25.67
N ILE A 853 0.86 -23.59 26.16
CA ILE A 853 1.56 -24.70 26.84
C ILE A 853 2.70 -25.23 25.97
N ALA A 854 2.42 -25.54 24.70
CA ALA A 854 3.43 -26.05 23.78
C ALA A 854 4.61 -25.08 23.59
N ASN A 855 4.34 -23.77 23.56
CA ASN A 855 5.37 -22.76 23.39
C ASN A 855 6.17 -22.49 24.67
N THR A 856 5.52 -22.55 25.85
CA THR A 856 6.21 -22.45 27.14
C THR A 856 7.12 -23.66 27.36
N LEU A 857 6.66 -24.88 27.06
CA LEU A 857 7.50 -26.08 27.10
C LEU A 857 8.68 -26.03 26.12
N GLN A 858 8.48 -25.44 24.93
CA GLN A 858 9.57 -25.21 23.99
C GLN A 858 10.62 -24.26 24.56
N ARG A 859 10.21 -23.19 25.26
CA ARG A 859 11.12 -22.26 25.93
C ARG A 859 11.93 -22.98 27.02
N VAL A 860 11.27 -23.76 27.88
CA VAL A 860 11.96 -24.57 28.90
C VAL A 860 12.96 -25.55 28.26
N ARG A 861 12.62 -26.16 27.12
CA ARG A 861 13.56 -27.05 26.42
C ARG A 861 14.79 -26.32 25.87
N GLN A 862 14.63 -25.09 25.41
CA GLN A 862 15.74 -24.28 24.90
C GLN A 862 16.63 -23.75 26.01
N ASP A 863 16.03 -23.43 27.15
CA ASP A 863 16.69 -22.83 28.31
C ASP A 863 16.04 -23.36 29.59
N PRO A 864 16.50 -24.51 30.12
CA PRO A 864 15.89 -25.13 31.29
C PRO A 864 15.92 -24.24 32.54
N GLU A 865 16.87 -23.31 32.63
CA GLU A 865 17.09 -22.43 33.79
C GLU A 865 15.98 -21.37 33.97
N VAL A 866 15.08 -21.23 33.00
CA VAL A 866 13.90 -20.36 33.13
C VAL A 866 12.87 -20.86 34.16
N ILE A 867 13.03 -22.07 34.68
CA ILE A 867 12.22 -22.62 35.77
C ILE A 867 13.10 -23.16 36.89
N SER A 868 12.58 -23.12 38.11
CA SER A 868 13.28 -23.54 39.32
C SER A 868 13.41 -25.07 39.43
N ASP A 869 14.45 -25.53 40.13
CA ASP A 869 14.59 -26.95 40.50
C ASP A 869 13.38 -27.46 41.29
N GLY A 870 12.76 -26.60 42.09
CA GLY A 870 11.54 -26.93 42.82
C GLY A 870 10.39 -27.33 41.88
N LEU A 871 10.20 -26.64 40.75
CA LEU A 871 9.18 -27.02 39.77
C LEU A 871 9.55 -28.29 39.01
N ARG A 872 10.84 -28.49 38.70
CA ARG A 872 11.35 -29.73 38.09
C ARG A 872 11.05 -30.94 38.97
N LEU A 873 11.25 -30.83 40.27
CA LEU A 873 10.92 -31.88 41.25
C LEU A 873 9.41 -32.15 41.32
N VAL A 874 8.57 -31.11 41.33
CA VAL A 874 7.11 -31.27 41.30
C VAL A 874 6.65 -32.01 40.04
N ALA A 875 7.27 -31.72 38.88
CA ALA A 875 6.97 -32.43 37.64
C ALA A 875 7.39 -33.91 37.69
N LEU A 876 8.54 -34.24 38.28
CA LEU A 876 8.99 -35.63 38.46
C LEU A 876 8.07 -36.45 39.38
N GLN A 877 7.39 -35.79 40.32
CA GLN A 877 6.50 -36.43 41.29
C GLN A 877 5.04 -36.57 40.79
N SER A 878 4.72 -36.06 39.60
CA SER A 878 3.36 -36.06 39.05
C SER A 878 3.23 -36.97 37.83
N GLU A 879 2.17 -37.78 37.80
CA GLU A 879 1.87 -38.65 36.64
C GLU A 879 1.07 -37.95 35.53
N SER A 880 0.81 -36.64 35.66
CA SER A 880 0.02 -35.91 34.66
C SER A 880 0.74 -35.85 33.30
N THR A 881 -0.03 -35.78 32.21
CA THR A 881 0.55 -35.66 30.86
C THR A 881 1.44 -34.42 30.74
N LEU A 882 1.03 -33.31 31.35
CA LEU A 882 1.82 -32.07 31.39
C LEU A 882 3.13 -32.25 32.18
N ALA A 883 3.09 -32.93 33.33
CA ALA A 883 4.28 -33.19 34.14
C ALA A 883 5.31 -34.02 33.37
N ARG A 884 4.87 -35.07 32.66
CA ARG A 884 5.74 -35.85 31.77
C ARG A 884 6.34 -34.97 30.67
N GLN A 885 5.53 -34.14 30.01
CA GLN A 885 6.01 -33.22 28.97
C GLN A 885 7.01 -32.18 29.51
N LEU A 886 6.82 -31.71 30.74
CA LEU A 886 7.73 -30.77 31.39
C LEU A 886 9.06 -31.44 31.76
N THR A 887 9.01 -32.64 32.33
CA THR A 887 10.21 -33.46 32.60
C THR A 887 10.97 -33.77 31.31
N GLU A 888 10.26 -34.13 30.23
CA GLU A 888 10.87 -34.32 28.91
C GLU A 888 11.49 -33.03 28.37
N ALA A 889 10.91 -31.85 28.65
CA ALA A 889 11.48 -30.58 28.22
C ALA A 889 12.75 -30.22 29.00
N THR A 890 12.84 -30.52 30.30
CA THR A 890 13.99 -30.17 31.15
C THR A 890 15.15 -31.14 31.05
N THR A 891 14.87 -32.40 30.72
CA THR A 891 15.88 -33.48 30.59
C THR A 891 16.29 -33.75 29.16
N ALA A 892 15.54 -33.23 28.17
CA ALA A 892 16.00 -33.25 26.80
C ALA A 892 17.38 -32.57 26.75
N PRO A 893 18.38 -33.17 26.08
CA PRO A 893 19.60 -32.43 25.79
C PRO A 893 19.17 -31.11 25.16
N ALA A 894 19.68 -29.99 25.68
CA ALA A 894 19.48 -28.68 25.07
C ALA A 894 19.62 -28.89 23.56
N PRO A 895 18.66 -28.43 22.73
CA PRO A 895 18.78 -28.62 21.30
C PRO A 895 20.17 -28.11 20.95
N THR A 896 21.08 -29.04 20.62
CA THR A 896 22.38 -28.68 20.08
C THR A 896 22.03 -27.78 18.95
N THR A 897 22.41 -26.51 18.99
CA THR A 897 22.31 -25.66 17.82
C THR A 897 23.09 -26.40 16.74
N PRO A 898 22.48 -27.00 15.70
CA PRO A 898 23.25 -27.53 14.61
C PRO A 898 23.05 -26.48 13.53
N SER A 899 23.81 -25.40 13.64
CA SER A 899 24.52 -25.07 12.44
C SER A 899 25.94 -25.49 12.74
N PRO A 900 26.35 -26.74 12.43
CA PRO A 900 27.68 -26.83 11.86
C PRO A 900 27.73 -25.74 10.81
N SER A 901 28.76 -24.88 10.85
CA SER A 901 29.01 -23.96 9.75
C SER A 901 28.85 -24.79 8.49
N LEU A 902 27.84 -24.46 7.66
CA LEU A 902 27.63 -25.18 6.43
C LEU A 902 28.98 -25.23 5.74
N SER A 903 29.41 -26.41 5.30
CA SER A 903 30.62 -26.49 4.49
C SER A 903 30.47 -25.58 3.28
N SER A 904 31.58 -25.21 2.65
CA SER A 904 31.53 -24.41 1.43
C SER A 904 30.63 -25.03 0.36
N SER A 905 30.51 -26.37 0.33
CA SER A 905 29.59 -27.07 -0.56
C SER A 905 28.13 -26.88 -0.14
N ALA A 906 27.80 -27.07 1.13
CA ALA A 906 26.44 -26.89 1.64
C ALA A 906 25.97 -25.43 1.58
N GLN A 907 26.87 -24.44 1.71
CA GLN A 907 26.56 -23.01 1.53
C GLN A 907 26.13 -22.70 0.09
N ARG A 908 26.85 -23.21 -0.91
CA ARG A 908 26.44 -23.09 -2.31
C ARG A 908 25.14 -23.86 -2.57
N GLY A 909 25.01 -25.02 -1.96
CA GLY A 909 23.83 -25.88 -2.07
C GLY A 909 22.54 -25.24 -1.59
N GLN A 910 22.63 -24.33 -0.62
CA GLN A 910 21.49 -23.55 -0.16
C GLN A 910 20.85 -22.72 -1.28
N GLN A 911 21.66 -22.16 -2.18
CA GLN A 911 21.15 -21.40 -3.32
C GLN A 911 20.51 -22.30 -4.36
N VAL A 912 21.14 -23.45 -4.65
CA VAL A 912 20.59 -24.46 -5.56
C VAL A 912 19.25 -25.00 -5.05
N TYR A 913 19.10 -25.14 -3.73
CA TYR A 913 17.86 -25.63 -3.10
C TYR A 913 16.63 -24.74 -3.36
N LEU A 914 16.81 -23.47 -3.73
CA LEU A 914 15.69 -22.60 -4.11
C LEU A 914 14.90 -23.15 -5.30
N ALA A 915 15.53 -23.91 -6.20
CA ALA A 915 14.84 -24.60 -7.29
C ALA A 915 14.01 -25.81 -6.81
N CYS A 916 14.34 -26.38 -5.64
CA CYS A 916 13.67 -27.53 -5.05
C CYS A 916 12.57 -27.15 -4.04
N VAL A 917 12.56 -25.90 -3.58
CA VAL A 917 11.77 -25.46 -2.42
C VAL A 917 10.26 -25.48 -2.67
N ALA A 918 9.81 -25.29 -3.91
CA ALA A 918 8.39 -25.30 -4.26
C ALA A 918 7.70 -26.63 -3.92
N CYS A 919 8.43 -27.74 -4.09
CA CYS A 919 7.94 -29.08 -3.82
C CYS A 919 8.34 -29.58 -2.43
N HIS A 920 9.59 -29.32 -2.00
CA HIS A 920 10.13 -29.86 -0.75
C HIS A 920 9.95 -28.96 0.47
N GLN A 921 9.48 -27.72 0.27
CA GLN A 921 9.24 -26.69 1.28
C GLN A 921 10.52 -26.21 2.00
N PRO A 922 10.56 -24.97 2.53
CA PRO A 922 11.76 -24.45 3.21
C PRO A 922 12.19 -25.25 4.44
N ASP A 923 11.24 -25.96 5.07
CA ASP A 923 11.47 -26.82 6.22
C ASP A 923 11.73 -28.28 5.84
N GLY A 924 11.87 -28.58 4.54
CA GLY A 924 12.17 -29.92 4.02
C GLY A 924 11.07 -30.95 4.23
N LYS A 925 9.86 -30.58 4.69
CA LYS A 925 8.80 -31.55 4.99
C LYS A 925 8.03 -32.04 3.77
N GLY A 926 8.23 -31.42 2.61
CA GLY A 926 7.48 -31.72 1.40
C GLY A 926 6.01 -31.31 1.49
N LEU A 927 5.28 -31.52 0.39
CA LEU A 927 3.83 -31.34 0.34
C LEU A 927 3.12 -32.66 0.67
N PRO A 928 2.35 -32.76 1.77
CA PRO A 928 1.68 -34.00 2.15
C PRO A 928 0.87 -34.64 1.01
N GLY A 929 1.09 -35.93 0.75
CA GLY A 929 0.40 -36.69 -0.31
C GLY A 929 0.96 -36.48 -1.73
N ALA A 930 1.70 -35.40 -1.98
CA ALA A 930 2.32 -35.10 -3.27
C ALA A 930 3.83 -35.38 -3.27
N PHE A 931 4.60 -34.73 -2.39
CA PHE A 931 6.06 -34.86 -2.32
C PHE A 931 6.51 -35.23 -0.91
N PRO A 932 7.35 -36.27 -0.74
CA PRO A 932 7.74 -36.76 0.58
C PRO A 932 8.69 -35.79 1.29
N PRO A 933 8.77 -35.88 2.64
CA PRO A 933 9.75 -35.13 3.41
C PRO A 933 11.19 -35.54 3.06
N LEU A 934 12.06 -34.55 2.97
CA LEU A 934 13.52 -34.70 2.95
C LEU A 934 14.10 -34.78 4.38
N VAL A 935 13.43 -34.15 5.36
CA VAL A 935 13.85 -34.23 6.77
C VAL A 935 13.75 -35.66 7.27
N GLY A 936 14.85 -36.19 7.80
CA GLY A 936 14.95 -37.57 8.27
C GLY A 936 14.77 -38.63 7.19
N SER A 937 14.84 -38.26 5.90
CA SER A 937 14.62 -39.19 4.80
C SER A 937 15.79 -40.18 4.68
N LYS A 938 15.55 -41.45 4.98
CA LYS A 938 16.55 -42.52 4.82
C LYS A 938 17.08 -42.64 3.39
N ARG A 939 16.27 -42.28 2.39
CA ARG A 939 16.68 -42.27 0.97
C ARG A 939 17.66 -41.14 0.68
N LEU A 940 17.48 -39.98 1.30
CA LEU A 940 18.38 -38.85 1.19
C LEU A 940 19.67 -39.06 1.98
N LEU A 941 19.57 -39.65 3.18
CA LEU A 941 20.69 -39.81 4.12
C LEU A 941 21.51 -41.10 3.90
N GLY A 942 21.02 -42.01 3.06
CA GLY A 942 21.73 -43.23 2.67
C GLY A 942 22.92 -42.99 1.73
N PRO A 943 23.45 -44.07 1.13
CA PRO A 943 24.56 -44.00 0.16
C PRO A 943 24.25 -43.07 -1.00
N ALA A 944 25.26 -42.31 -1.47
CA ALA A 944 25.12 -41.24 -2.46
C ALA A 944 24.43 -41.66 -3.78
N ASP A 945 24.54 -42.94 -4.17
CA ASP A 945 24.01 -43.48 -5.43
C ASP A 945 22.49 -43.24 -5.59
N LEU A 946 21.69 -43.60 -4.59
CA LEU A 946 20.23 -43.50 -4.65
C LEU A 946 19.71 -42.05 -4.78
N PRO A 947 20.05 -41.09 -3.90
CA PRO A 947 19.58 -39.72 -4.02
C PRO A 947 20.14 -39.03 -5.28
N THR A 948 21.37 -39.36 -5.70
CA THR A 948 21.93 -38.80 -6.95
C THR A 948 21.14 -39.26 -8.17
N ARG A 949 20.81 -40.55 -8.26
CA ARG A 949 19.95 -41.11 -9.33
C ARG A 949 18.59 -40.42 -9.40
N ILE A 950 17.99 -40.14 -8.24
CA ILE A 950 16.70 -39.46 -8.12
C ILE A 950 16.80 -38.01 -8.59
N ILE A 951 17.81 -37.25 -8.16
CA ILE A 951 17.97 -35.84 -8.57
C ILE A 951 18.21 -35.75 -10.09
N LEU A 952 19.04 -36.64 -10.65
CA LEU A 952 19.38 -36.60 -12.06
C LEU A 952 18.22 -36.98 -12.97
N LYS A 953 17.53 -38.10 -12.70
CA LYS A 953 16.53 -38.65 -13.62
C LYS A 953 15.08 -38.49 -13.14
N GLY A 954 14.86 -38.06 -11.90
CA GLY A 954 13.53 -37.89 -11.31
C GLY A 954 12.99 -39.15 -10.63
N LEU A 955 11.83 -39.03 -9.99
CA LEU A 955 11.14 -40.13 -9.30
C LEU A 955 9.63 -40.03 -9.51
N GLN A 956 8.99 -41.15 -9.85
CA GLN A 956 7.54 -41.27 -10.05
C GLN A 956 6.94 -42.24 -9.02
N GLY A 957 5.82 -41.83 -8.42
CA GLY A 957 5.07 -42.65 -7.46
C GLY A 957 4.26 -43.80 -8.12
N PRO A 958 3.64 -44.67 -7.31
CA PRO A 958 3.45 -44.53 -5.87
C PRO A 958 4.71 -44.81 -5.05
N LEU A 959 4.96 -43.98 -4.03
CA LEU A 959 6.03 -44.19 -3.06
C LEU A 959 5.50 -44.17 -1.62
N LYS A 960 6.12 -44.94 -0.73
CA LYS A 960 5.80 -44.90 0.71
C LYS A 960 6.92 -44.24 1.52
N ALA A 961 6.60 -43.25 2.35
CA ALA A 961 7.54 -42.61 3.27
C ALA A 961 6.87 -42.23 4.60
N GLY A 962 7.46 -42.63 5.73
CA GLY A 962 6.92 -42.33 7.07
C GLY A 962 5.50 -42.85 7.29
N GLY A 963 5.14 -43.99 6.69
CA GLY A 963 3.80 -44.59 6.78
C GLY A 963 2.73 -43.98 5.86
N LYS A 964 3.07 -42.97 5.05
CA LYS A 964 2.16 -42.29 4.11
C LYS A 964 2.53 -42.58 2.65
N ASN A 965 1.55 -42.51 1.75
CA ASN A 965 1.72 -42.68 0.30
C ASN A 965 1.87 -41.32 -0.38
N TYR A 966 2.76 -41.23 -1.38
CA TYR A 966 2.96 -40.03 -2.20
C TYR A 966 3.00 -40.41 -3.69
N ASN A 967 2.33 -39.61 -4.52
CA ASN A 967 2.16 -39.87 -5.95
C ASN A 967 2.65 -38.72 -6.86
N GLY A 968 3.24 -37.66 -6.31
CA GLY A 968 3.80 -36.58 -7.11
C GLY A 968 5.00 -37.05 -7.93
N MET A 969 5.10 -36.57 -9.17
CA MET A 969 6.25 -36.80 -10.03
C MET A 969 7.32 -35.75 -9.76
N MET A 970 8.53 -36.19 -9.41
CA MET A 970 9.72 -35.34 -9.36
C MET A 970 10.40 -35.40 -10.73
N PRO A 971 10.53 -34.28 -11.47
CA PRO A 971 11.28 -34.26 -12.72
C PRO A 971 12.77 -34.50 -12.47
N GLY A 972 13.46 -35.05 -13.46
CA GLY A 972 14.92 -35.12 -13.45
C GLY A 972 15.55 -33.76 -13.69
N HIS A 973 16.60 -33.44 -12.94
CA HIS A 973 17.31 -32.17 -13.02
C HIS A 973 18.66 -32.28 -13.73
N GLU A 974 18.94 -33.38 -14.45
CA GLU A 974 20.22 -33.60 -15.10
C GLU A 974 20.63 -32.51 -16.11
N ASN A 975 19.66 -31.90 -16.80
CA ASN A 975 19.91 -30.83 -17.79
C ASN A 975 19.94 -29.43 -17.17
N LEU A 976 19.59 -29.33 -15.88
CA LEU A 976 19.46 -28.07 -15.15
C LEU A 976 20.60 -27.85 -14.16
N LEU A 977 21.17 -28.94 -13.61
CA LEU A 977 22.18 -28.88 -12.58
C LEU A 977 23.47 -29.59 -13.02
N THR A 978 24.60 -28.90 -12.83
CA THR A 978 25.94 -29.48 -12.97
C THR A 978 26.23 -30.51 -11.87
N ASP A 979 27.28 -31.32 -12.04
CA ASP A 979 27.69 -32.30 -11.02
C ASP A 979 28.04 -31.64 -9.68
N GLN A 980 28.63 -30.44 -9.74
CA GLN A 980 28.95 -29.65 -8.55
C GLN A 980 27.70 -29.16 -7.84
N GLU A 981 26.69 -28.67 -8.58
CA GLU A 981 25.44 -28.18 -7.98
C GLU A 981 24.59 -29.31 -7.39
N VAL A 982 24.61 -30.49 -8.02
CA VAL A 982 23.97 -31.69 -7.46
C VAL A 982 24.67 -32.12 -6.16
N ALA A 983 26.00 -32.13 -6.12
CA ALA A 983 26.75 -32.39 -4.89
C ALA A 983 26.44 -31.34 -3.81
N ASP A 984 26.45 -30.06 -4.17
CA ASP A 984 26.20 -28.94 -3.26
C ASP A 984 24.79 -29.00 -2.65
N VAL A 985 23.74 -29.19 -3.45
CA VAL A 985 22.35 -29.27 -2.95
C VAL A 985 22.12 -30.51 -2.09
N MET A 986 22.77 -31.63 -2.41
CA MET A 986 22.74 -32.82 -1.56
C MET A 986 23.43 -32.55 -0.22
N ASN A 987 24.60 -31.91 -0.21
CA ASN A 987 25.32 -31.60 1.02
C ASN A 987 24.54 -30.61 1.89
N TYR A 988 23.89 -29.61 1.30
CA TYR A 988 22.95 -28.75 2.02
C TYR A 988 21.82 -29.56 2.65
N THR A 989 21.04 -30.31 1.85
CA THR A 989 19.89 -31.07 2.36
C THR A 989 20.25 -32.21 3.32
N ARG A 990 21.47 -32.74 3.26
CA ARG A 990 22.00 -33.76 4.19
C ARG A 990 22.51 -33.19 5.52
N THR A 991 22.62 -31.86 5.65
CA THR A 991 23.13 -31.18 6.85
C THR A 991 22.10 -30.27 7.53
N VAL A 992 21.08 -29.81 6.79
CA VAL A 992 20.01 -28.96 7.36
C VAL A 992 18.86 -29.76 7.96
N TRP A 993 18.02 -29.09 8.75
CA TRP A 993 16.84 -29.68 9.42
C TRP A 993 17.17 -30.83 10.41
N GLY A 994 18.40 -30.89 10.92
CA GLY A 994 18.86 -31.95 11.80
C GLY A 994 19.25 -33.25 11.07
N ASN A 995 19.35 -33.20 9.73
CA ASN A 995 19.93 -34.29 8.95
C ASN A 995 21.45 -34.39 9.22
N GLN A 996 21.96 -35.61 9.21
CA GLN A 996 23.41 -35.89 9.34
C GLN A 996 23.78 -37.05 8.42
N ALA A 997 24.63 -36.77 7.43
CA ALA A 997 25.20 -37.78 6.55
C ALA A 997 26.50 -37.25 5.91
N GLU A 998 27.36 -38.16 5.41
CA GLU A 998 28.63 -37.79 4.77
C GLU A 998 28.42 -36.90 3.55
N GLU A 999 29.37 -35.99 3.30
CA GLU A 999 29.38 -35.15 2.11
C GLU A 999 29.63 -35.97 0.84
N ILE A 1000 29.01 -35.51 -0.24
CA ILE A 1000 29.13 -36.10 -1.56
C ILE A 1000 30.00 -35.19 -2.41
N SER A 1001 31.02 -35.77 -3.05
CA SER A 1001 31.90 -35.04 -3.96
C SER A 1001 31.30 -34.94 -5.36
N LYS A 1002 31.74 -33.94 -6.14
CA LYS A 1002 31.34 -33.80 -7.55
C LYS A 1002 31.76 -35.03 -8.39
N GLU A 1003 32.89 -35.65 -8.07
CA GLU A 1003 33.40 -36.83 -8.78
C GLU A 1003 32.48 -38.03 -8.59
N THR A 1004 31.90 -38.17 -7.39
CA THR A 1004 30.91 -39.20 -7.10
C THR A 1004 29.65 -39.00 -7.95
N VAL A 1005 29.17 -37.76 -8.05
CA VAL A 1005 28.01 -37.43 -8.89
C VAL A 1005 28.31 -37.70 -10.37
N ALA A 1006 29.48 -37.28 -10.87
CA ALA A 1006 29.88 -37.47 -12.26
C ALA A 1006 29.95 -38.97 -12.66
N ALA A 1007 30.47 -39.81 -11.75
CA ALA A 1007 30.52 -41.26 -11.95
C ALA A 1007 29.10 -41.86 -12.04
N ILE A 1008 28.20 -41.46 -11.13
CA ILE A 1008 26.81 -41.94 -11.13
C ILE A 1008 26.07 -41.46 -12.38
N ARG A 1009 26.20 -40.19 -12.76
CA ARG A 1009 25.60 -39.61 -13.97
C ARG A 1009 26.00 -40.38 -15.22
N SER A 1010 27.29 -40.69 -15.36
CA SER A 1010 27.82 -41.47 -16.48
C SER A 1010 27.21 -42.88 -16.51
N SER A 1011 27.01 -43.51 -15.34
CA SER A 1011 26.43 -44.86 -15.24
C SER A 1011 24.95 -44.95 -15.63
N ILE A 1012 24.23 -43.82 -15.68
CA ILE A 1012 22.78 -43.77 -15.97
C ILE A 1012 22.43 -42.94 -17.20
N VAL A 1013 23.43 -42.56 -18.01
CA VAL A 1013 23.25 -41.63 -19.15
C VAL A 1013 22.15 -42.09 -20.12
N GLN A 1014 22.00 -43.40 -20.34
CA GLN A 1014 21.03 -43.99 -21.26
C GLN A 1014 19.57 -43.96 -20.76
N ARG A 1015 19.33 -43.64 -19.47
CA ARG A 1015 17.96 -43.62 -18.92
C ARG A 1015 17.26 -42.32 -19.32
N THR A 1016 16.03 -42.40 -19.82
CA THR A 1016 15.26 -41.21 -20.24
C THR A 1016 13.98 -40.99 -19.41
N SER A 1017 13.62 -41.92 -18.54
CA SER A 1017 12.41 -41.85 -17.70
C SER A 1017 12.74 -41.69 -16.20
N PRO A 1018 11.84 -41.08 -15.40
CA PRO A 1018 11.94 -41.06 -13.94
C PRO A 1018 12.02 -42.47 -13.35
N TRP A 1019 12.69 -42.61 -12.21
CA TRP A 1019 12.73 -43.87 -11.47
C TRP A 1019 11.37 -44.20 -10.85
N THR A 1020 11.10 -45.48 -10.62
CA THR A 1020 10.01 -45.96 -9.77
C THR A 1020 10.57 -46.63 -8.51
N GLU A 1021 9.76 -46.73 -7.44
CA GLU A 1021 10.20 -47.35 -6.18
C GLU A 1021 10.72 -48.80 -6.35
N PRO A 1022 10.11 -49.67 -7.19
CA PRO A 1022 10.63 -51.01 -7.44
C PRO A 1022 12.01 -51.03 -8.13
N GLU A 1023 12.27 -50.10 -9.04
CA GLU A 1023 13.55 -50.03 -9.78
C GLU A 1023 14.73 -49.60 -8.90
N LEU A 1024 14.46 -48.83 -7.85
CA LEU A 1024 15.46 -48.36 -6.89
C LEU A 1024 15.66 -49.31 -5.71
N SER A 1025 14.86 -50.38 -5.62
CA SER A 1025 14.86 -51.33 -4.52
C SER A 1025 15.80 -52.51 -4.80
N PRO A 1026 16.85 -52.76 -3.99
CA PRO A 1026 17.71 -53.93 -4.17
C PRO A 1026 16.91 -55.22 -3.91
N LYS A 1027 16.74 -56.05 -4.95
CA LYS A 1027 16.08 -57.38 -4.91
C LYS A 1027 14.62 -57.36 -4.44
N GLY A 1028 13.81 -56.41 -4.90
CA GLY A 1028 12.35 -56.45 -4.76
C GLY A 1028 11.82 -56.27 -3.32
N LYS A 1029 12.65 -55.81 -2.38
CA LYS A 1029 12.20 -55.41 -1.03
C LYS A 1029 11.89 -53.91 -1.02
N PRO A 1030 10.74 -53.45 -0.49
CA PRO A 1030 10.44 -52.03 -0.40
C PRO A 1030 11.54 -51.28 0.38
N LEU A 1031 11.99 -50.16 -0.16
CA LEU A 1031 12.93 -49.24 0.50
C LEU A 1031 12.26 -48.73 1.80
N LYS A 1032 12.76 -49.17 2.96
CA LYS A 1032 12.21 -48.82 4.28
C LYS A 1032 12.58 -47.41 4.74
#